data_AF-N1ZLV3-F1
#
_entry.id   AF-N1ZLV3-F1
#
_cell.length_a   1.000
_cell.length_b   1.000
_cell.length_c   1.000
_cell.angle_alpha   90.00
_cell.angle_beta   90.00
_cell.angle_gamma   90.00
#
_symmetry.space_group_name_H-M   'P 1'
#
loop_
_entity.id
_entity.type
_entity.pdbx_description
1 polymer ?
#
loop_
_entity_poly.entity_id
_entity_poly.type
_entity_poly.pdbx_seq_one_letter_code
_entity_poly.pdbx_strand_id
1 'polypeptide(L)'
;MAREKFILMSELTEEQKQRLYYNNDPIRKIMLWGKDSKENNCLLVLYGIQGVEIGVKKSSNQYYMNGYLLQPVVKYTHYAVFHGEKEHLPSIPNTYYYIEEKLLCYKRGYKTAKEKWDYNREQRRYIRHLIIDDNYIVKEFYELEQKAELDYYKQTKYEDYVTYFKQNNITFEDFEIIEDPSTLFGFEKNSKYYNIVYDMFSKQRLYSRIKKMKEFIKSSPSVEEYEKVFKVASVELACGIFEQLTIDKNPILLEKAKEIVKSETWWAKKEYHNGLIRFAQNYISVFDEKLIQKQKEFIYKTLPEMDFHVKRLKVYGKTLTGKELEEYIEQSRGNYSDIYNNYWVMQYGSQKLYDKNTYTDGKNINNIAFKNTIQMARAYDMADAIGKITYYIDSQRTKNYLKNTNEEAYKYYQRYLRRIWDNYKATDENKFVEMTREFLASKQYYDVMYGSSFFIDKYFEKKEVWYRHIDDIMYIVKNSTHNDVLYFCYEVLQEAQKQNLLPEFELKELIQLSQVPNQSLSKFFEELLMPKLKALTAFDAEIMLTLMNMKSEVLQNVAKEYFVKTNGKFSPENIANMLCMDTIEDWYEVVKTNIDVFNAEEYIAFIKELTSNINIEYPENIIELLQNSVKKLDTATITQKQTLMKHFIVLLLNNKKMPEFMTEIAENVIFYLPYEQLKETLQNIELKHSTISERNYNTIALLKAVKEDNMLKDGIILSILETGTAKVVKTLTEIVDILKDTLIERNTTMLLLMECNASTLNKIAQSIFENMEIEKREKMHMILLDSPVERAYQYGLQKLEEWYGDKTPQKFVFRMLEHPCIAVKSYLSEKMEKAFEHLEKVQPDLYIYYVKTLLYLPNKAAKSKDYVYSTIPTFVKYCPQKKKEIENILLDIGSTNVKINAEKALVTFAQIQKEV
;
A
#
# COMPACT_ATOMS: atom_id res chain seq x y z
N MET A 1 61.81 17.23 -30.99
CA MET A 1 60.44 17.29 -31.53
C MET A 1 60.28 18.63 -32.22
N ALA A 2 60.08 18.63 -33.54
CA ALA A 2 59.80 19.83 -34.29
C ALA A 2 58.52 20.48 -33.74
N ARG A 3 58.52 21.80 -33.50
CA ARG A 3 57.31 22.56 -33.12
C ARG A 3 56.28 22.36 -34.25
N GLU A 4 55.23 21.59 -34.01
CA GLU A 4 54.08 21.54 -34.92
C GLU A 4 53.56 22.97 -35.11
N LYS A 5 53.58 23.46 -36.35
CA LYS A 5 53.01 24.76 -36.71
C LYS A 5 51.50 24.69 -36.41
N PHE A 6 51.00 25.64 -35.62
CA PHE A 6 49.57 25.85 -35.38
C PHE A 6 49.21 27.32 -35.60
N ILE A 7 47.93 27.60 -35.83
CA ILE A 7 47.37 28.95 -35.91
C ILE A 7 46.39 29.18 -34.76
N LEU A 8 46.29 30.41 -34.25
CA LEU A 8 45.27 30.72 -33.24
C LEU A 8 43.91 30.93 -33.89
N MET A 9 42.85 30.51 -33.20
CA MET A 9 41.47 30.65 -33.68
C MET A 9 41.09 32.14 -33.90
N SER A 10 41.70 33.06 -33.14
CA SER A 10 41.57 34.51 -33.31
C SER A 10 42.25 35.05 -34.57
N GLU A 11 43.16 34.30 -35.18
CA GLU A 11 43.96 34.69 -36.35
C GLU A 11 43.42 34.10 -37.67
N LEU A 12 42.35 33.30 -37.60
CA LEU A 12 41.71 32.73 -38.79
C LEU A 12 40.99 33.81 -39.61
N THR A 13 41.25 33.84 -40.91
CA THR A 13 40.45 34.62 -41.87
C THR A 13 39.04 34.07 -42.00
N GLU A 14 38.09 34.85 -42.53
CA GLU A 14 36.72 34.38 -42.78
C GLU A 14 36.67 33.15 -43.70
N GLU A 15 37.55 33.09 -44.70
CA GLU A 15 37.69 31.91 -45.57
C GLU A 15 38.18 30.69 -44.79
N GLN A 16 39.21 30.84 -43.95
CA GLN A 16 39.75 29.76 -43.14
C GLN A 16 38.76 29.27 -42.09
N LYS A 17 37.90 30.15 -41.55
CA LYS A 17 36.82 29.76 -40.64
C LYS A 17 35.82 28.80 -41.29
N GLN A 18 35.56 28.92 -42.59
CA GLN A 18 34.69 27.99 -43.32
C GLN A 18 35.32 26.59 -43.49
N ARG A 19 36.65 26.52 -43.39
CA ARG A 19 37.44 25.30 -43.59
C ARG A 19 37.81 24.59 -42.27
N LEU A 20 37.35 25.13 -41.15
CA LEU A 20 37.64 24.64 -39.82
C LEU A 20 36.85 23.36 -39.50
N TYR A 21 37.54 22.35 -38.99
CA TYR A 21 36.96 21.05 -38.64
C TYR A 21 37.42 20.56 -37.27
N TYR A 22 36.52 19.91 -36.54
CA TYR A 22 36.70 19.58 -35.12
C TYR A 22 36.76 18.09 -34.81
N ASN A 23 36.51 17.21 -35.81
CA ASN A 23 36.53 15.77 -35.61
C ASN A 23 37.82 15.14 -36.14
N ASN A 24 38.10 13.91 -35.72
CA ASN A 24 39.35 13.21 -36.01
C ASN A 24 39.50 12.82 -37.49
N ASP A 25 38.41 12.55 -38.21
CA ASP A 25 38.45 12.13 -39.63
C ASP A 25 37.57 13.05 -40.51
N PRO A 26 38.16 13.83 -41.42
CA PRO A 26 37.42 14.72 -42.32
C PRO A 26 36.95 13.97 -43.59
N ILE A 27 36.15 12.93 -43.39
CA ILE A 27 35.57 12.14 -44.49
C ILE A 27 34.45 12.95 -45.16
N ARG A 28 34.53 13.10 -46.48
CA ARG A 28 33.50 13.70 -47.33
C ARG A 28 32.83 12.65 -48.18
N LYS A 29 31.55 12.89 -48.48
CA LYS A 29 30.73 12.02 -49.29
C LYS A 29 30.17 12.77 -50.49
N ILE A 30 30.18 12.16 -51.67
CA ILE A 30 29.40 12.59 -52.84
C ILE A 30 28.38 11.49 -53.13
N MET A 31 27.17 11.88 -53.48
CA MET A 31 26.09 10.94 -53.82
C MET A 31 25.73 11.11 -55.29
N LEU A 32 25.73 10.02 -56.04
CA LEU A 32 25.35 9.96 -57.44
C LEU A 32 24.22 8.96 -57.63
N TRP A 33 23.33 9.22 -58.59
CA TRP A 33 22.27 8.29 -58.95
C TRP A 33 22.63 7.58 -60.23
N GLY A 34 22.18 6.33 -60.34
CA GLY A 34 22.48 5.50 -61.48
C GLY A 34 21.53 4.33 -61.59
N LYS A 35 21.85 3.43 -62.51
CA LYS A 35 21.19 2.14 -62.66
C LYS A 35 22.19 1.01 -62.55
N ASP A 36 21.74 -0.13 -62.04
CA ASP A 36 22.52 -1.37 -62.10
C ASP A 36 22.31 -2.11 -63.43
N SER A 37 23.06 -3.20 -63.63
CA SER A 37 22.94 -4.10 -64.78
C SER A 37 21.55 -4.72 -64.99
N LYS A 38 20.65 -4.60 -64.01
CA LYS A 38 19.25 -5.06 -64.07
C LYS A 38 18.26 -3.90 -64.22
N GLU A 39 18.74 -2.71 -64.56
CA GLU A 39 17.95 -1.48 -64.73
C GLU A 39 17.27 -0.97 -63.44
N ASN A 40 17.68 -1.43 -62.24
CA ASN A 40 17.17 -0.88 -60.99
C ASN A 40 17.87 0.42 -60.64
N ASN A 41 17.12 1.36 -60.07
CA ASN A 41 17.67 2.62 -59.61
C ASN A 41 18.60 2.41 -58.40
N CYS A 42 19.80 2.96 -58.48
CA CYS A 42 20.89 2.79 -57.53
C CYS A 42 21.39 4.12 -56.97
N LEU A 43 21.97 4.07 -55.78
CA LEU A 43 22.66 5.18 -55.14
C LEU A 43 24.14 4.83 -54.98
N LEU A 44 25.02 5.58 -55.62
CA LEU A 44 26.45 5.48 -55.41
C LEU A 44 26.90 6.54 -54.41
N VAL A 45 27.70 6.11 -53.42
CA VAL A 45 28.31 7.01 -52.43
C VAL A 45 29.82 6.93 -52.55
N LEU A 46 30.44 8.03 -52.97
CA LEU A 46 31.89 8.22 -52.99
C LEU A 46 32.38 8.63 -51.61
N TYR A 47 33.52 8.09 -51.18
CA TYR A 47 34.17 8.40 -49.92
C TYR A 47 35.53 9.03 -50.20
N GLY A 48 35.68 10.27 -49.74
CA GLY A 48 36.92 11.02 -49.88
C GLY A 48 37.47 11.46 -48.54
N ILE A 49 38.79 11.49 -48.44
CA ILE A 49 39.51 11.94 -47.26
C ILE A 49 40.04 13.33 -47.57
N GLN A 50 39.61 14.33 -46.79
CA GLN A 50 40.11 15.70 -46.94
C GLN A 50 41.41 15.84 -46.15
N GLY A 51 42.49 16.32 -46.77
CA GLY A 51 43.76 16.50 -46.07
C GLY A 51 43.66 17.57 -44.96
N VAL A 52 44.45 17.41 -43.90
CA VAL A 52 44.65 18.47 -42.90
C VAL A 52 45.79 19.38 -43.36
N GLU A 53 45.55 20.69 -43.36
CA GLU A 53 46.57 21.69 -43.67
C GLU A 53 47.37 22.10 -42.43
N ILE A 54 46.69 22.54 -41.37
CA ILE A 54 47.33 23.01 -40.13
C ILE A 54 46.42 22.84 -38.91
N GLY A 55 47.02 22.60 -37.74
CA GLY A 55 46.30 22.56 -36.46
C GLY A 55 45.89 23.96 -35.98
N VAL A 56 44.73 24.04 -35.32
CA VAL A 56 44.16 25.28 -34.79
C VAL A 56 44.03 25.18 -33.27
N LYS A 57 44.52 26.20 -32.55
CA LYS A 57 44.39 26.31 -31.09
C LYS A 57 43.55 27.52 -30.71
N LYS A 58 42.81 27.43 -29.61
CA LYS A 58 42.06 28.59 -29.06
C LYS A 58 43.01 29.54 -28.30
N SER A 59 44.10 29.02 -27.76
CA SER A 59 45.17 29.79 -27.12
C SER A 59 46.52 29.09 -27.26
N SER A 60 47.62 29.85 -27.21
CA SER A 60 48.99 29.32 -27.29
C SER A 60 49.33 28.34 -26.17
N ASN A 61 48.65 28.45 -25.02
CA ASN A 61 48.91 27.68 -23.81
C ASN A 61 48.17 26.33 -23.78
N GLN A 62 47.30 26.06 -24.75
CA GLN A 62 46.63 24.77 -24.83
C GLN A 62 47.56 23.68 -25.34
N TYR A 63 47.58 22.56 -24.63
CA TYR A 63 48.40 21.40 -25.00
C TYR A 63 47.86 20.72 -26.27
N TYR A 64 46.54 20.56 -26.38
CA TYR A 64 45.86 19.90 -27.50
C TYR A 64 45.38 20.89 -28.56
N MET A 65 45.27 20.42 -29.81
CA MET A 65 44.61 21.17 -30.89
C MET A 65 43.11 21.24 -30.62
N ASN A 66 42.50 22.40 -30.87
CA ASN A 66 41.04 22.56 -30.80
C ASN A 66 40.35 22.14 -32.09
N GLY A 67 41.05 22.17 -33.22
CA GLY A 67 40.55 21.76 -34.52
C GLY A 67 41.66 21.79 -35.55
N TYR A 68 41.27 21.59 -36.80
CA TYR A 68 42.17 21.51 -37.94
C TYR A 68 41.60 22.34 -39.10
N LEU A 69 42.46 23.09 -39.76
CA LEU A 69 42.14 23.70 -41.04
C LEU A 69 42.30 22.62 -42.12
N LEU A 70 41.25 22.37 -42.90
CA LEU A 70 41.26 21.34 -43.94
C LEU A 70 41.69 21.91 -45.29
N GLN A 71 42.42 21.12 -46.08
CA GLN A 71 42.77 21.43 -47.47
C GLN A 71 41.50 21.61 -48.32
N PRO A 72 41.48 22.49 -49.33
CA PRO A 72 40.28 22.74 -50.14
C PRO A 72 39.89 21.52 -50.99
N VAL A 73 40.89 20.78 -51.50
CA VAL A 73 40.70 19.61 -52.35
C VAL A 73 40.52 18.35 -51.50
N VAL A 74 39.54 17.53 -51.87
CA VAL A 74 39.26 16.22 -51.29
C VAL A 74 39.70 15.15 -52.28
N LYS A 75 40.40 14.14 -51.76
CA LYS A 75 40.79 12.96 -52.52
C LYS A 75 39.81 11.81 -52.29
N TYR A 76 39.01 11.50 -53.30
CA TYR A 76 38.08 10.36 -53.29
C TYR A 76 38.83 9.10 -53.70
N THR A 77 38.74 8.08 -52.86
CA THR A 77 39.53 6.84 -53.02
C THR A 77 38.68 5.59 -53.07
N HIS A 78 37.45 5.62 -52.55
CA HIS A 78 36.56 4.47 -52.52
C HIS A 78 35.13 4.88 -52.83
N TYR A 79 34.30 3.93 -53.22
CA TYR A 79 32.87 4.11 -53.39
C TYR A 79 32.10 2.88 -52.92
N ALA A 80 30.82 3.06 -52.63
CA ALA A 80 29.88 1.96 -52.45
C ALA A 80 28.65 2.19 -53.33
N VAL A 81 28.15 1.10 -53.90
CA VAL A 81 26.89 1.08 -54.65
C VAL A 81 25.82 0.50 -53.73
N PHE A 82 24.66 1.13 -53.71
CA PHE A 82 23.50 0.63 -52.99
C PHE A 82 22.40 0.40 -54.02
N HIS A 83 21.98 -0.85 -54.13
CA HIS A 83 20.98 -1.26 -55.11
C HIS A 83 19.56 -1.06 -54.59
N GLY A 84 18.73 -0.49 -55.44
CA GLY A 84 17.28 -0.45 -55.26
C GLY A 84 16.61 -1.76 -55.66
N GLU A 85 15.28 -1.80 -55.59
CA GLU A 85 14.47 -2.93 -56.07
C GLU A 85 13.28 -2.40 -56.87
N LYS A 86 13.00 -3.01 -58.04
CA LYS A 86 11.82 -2.73 -58.87
C LYS A 86 11.63 -1.24 -59.18
N GLU A 87 12.68 -0.63 -59.74
CA GLU A 87 12.72 0.81 -60.08
C GLU A 87 12.70 1.79 -58.90
N HIS A 88 12.59 1.35 -57.64
CA HIS A 88 12.68 2.24 -56.48
C HIS A 88 14.12 2.45 -56.04
N LEU A 89 14.46 3.67 -55.60
CA LEU A 89 15.77 3.96 -55.01
C LEU A 89 15.95 3.27 -53.65
N PRO A 90 17.18 2.89 -53.28
CA PRO A 90 17.48 2.43 -51.92
C PRO A 90 17.27 3.55 -50.90
N SER A 91 17.09 3.17 -49.64
CA SER A 91 17.15 4.15 -48.55
C SER A 91 18.58 4.68 -48.41
N ILE A 92 18.76 5.98 -48.16
CA ILE A 92 20.10 6.58 -48.05
C ILE A 92 20.83 5.98 -46.84
N PRO A 93 21.94 5.27 -47.05
CA PRO A 93 22.57 4.47 -46.01
C PRO A 93 23.36 5.36 -45.04
N ASN A 94 23.19 5.12 -43.74
CA ASN A 94 23.97 5.79 -42.71
C ASN A 94 25.27 5.03 -42.44
N THR A 95 26.28 5.28 -43.26
CA THR A 95 27.56 4.56 -43.25
C THR A 95 28.67 5.28 -42.48
N TYR A 96 29.63 4.49 -42.00
CA TYR A 96 30.90 4.90 -41.43
C TYR A 96 32.04 4.22 -42.19
N TYR A 97 32.96 5.01 -42.74
CA TYR A 97 34.15 4.50 -43.42
C TYR A 97 35.31 4.47 -42.43
N TYR A 98 35.74 3.27 -42.06
CA TYR A 98 36.86 3.05 -41.16
C TYR A 98 38.15 2.99 -41.96
N ILE A 99 38.86 4.13 -41.98
CA ILE A 99 40.02 4.36 -42.86
C ILE A 99 41.14 3.36 -42.58
N GLU A 100 41.44 3.06 -41.31
CA GLU A 100 42.56 2.22 -40.90
C GLU A 100 42.46 0.78 -41.45
N GLU A 101 41.28 0.18 -41.40
CA GLU A 101 41.01 -1.18 -41.92
C GLU A 101 40.45 -1.16 -43.36
N LYS A 102 40.38 0.02 -44.00
CA LYS A 102 39.77 0.26 -45.32
C LYS A 102 38.39 -0.40 -45.48
N LEU A 103 37.56 -0.31 -44.44
CA LEU A 103 36.28 -1.00 -44.33
C LEU A 103 35.12 -0.01 -44.32
N LEU A 104 34.06 -0.29 -45.05
CA LEU A 104 32.78 0.41 -44.91
C LEU A 104 31.77 -0.42 -44.11
N CYS A 105 31.16 0.20 -43.11
CA CYS A 105 30.08 -0.41 -42.34
C CYS A 105 28.93 0.56 -42.11
N TYR A 106 27.77 0.04 -41.72
CA TYR A 106 26.70 0.88 -41.18
C TYR A 106 27.14 1.47 -39.84
N LYS A 107 26.79 2.74 -39.61
CA LYS A 107 27.15 3.48 -38.38
C LYS A 107 26.73 2.79 -37.09
N ARG A 108 25.64 2.00 -37.15
CA ARG A 108 25.20 1.15 -36.03
C ARG A 108 26.25 0.08 -35.70
N GLY A 109 26.75 -0.64 -36.70
CA GLY A 109 27.79 -1.64 -36.54
C GLY A 109 29.07 -1.07 -35.93
N TYR A 110 29.51 0.10 -36.41
CA TYR A 110 30.67 0.79 -35.83
C TYR A 110 30.49 1.12 -34.33
N LYS A 111 29.29 1.57 -33.94
CA LYS A 111 28.98 1.91 -32.54
C LYS A 111 28.89 0.70 -31.61
N THR A 112 28.47 -0.45 -32.14
CA THR A 112 28.33 -1.70 -31.38
C THR A 112 29.54 -2.61 -31.53
N ALA A 113 30.59 -2.15 -32.20
CA ALA A 113 31.81 -2.92 -32.41
C ALA A 113 32.48 -3.24 -31.07
N LYS A 114 33.02 -4.46 -30.94
CA LYS A 114 33.82 -4.83 -29.78
C LYS A 114 35.22 -4.25 -29.92
N GLU A 115 35.73 -3.65 -28.85
CA GLU A 115 37.09 -3.12 -28.84
C GLU A 115 38.07 -4.17 -28.35
N LYS A 116 39.17 -4.33 -29.07
CA LYS A 116 40.34 -5.11 -28.66
C LYS A 116 41.56 -4.21 -28.69
N TRP A 117 42.45 -4.37 -27.72
CA TRP A 117 43.72 -3.67 -27.68
C TRP A 117 44.86 -4.67 -27.78
N ASP A 118 45.66 -4.55 -28.84
CA ASP A 118 46.84 -5.39 -29.05
C ASP A 118 48.10 -4.55 -28.84
N TYR A 119 49.02 -5.02 -28.00
CA TYR A 119 50.29 -4.33 -27.77
C TYR A 119 51.24 -4.61 -28.92
N ASN A 120 51.49 -3.61 -29.77
CA ASN A 120 52.49 -3.71 -30.82
C ASN A 120 53.88 -3.45 -30.20
N ARG A 121 54.71 -4.50 -30.14
CA ARG A 121 56.05 -4.45 -29.55
C ARG A 121 57.02 -3.56 -30.31
N GLU A 122 56.90 -3.48 -31.64
CA GLU A 122 57.78 -2.66 -32.48
C GLU A 122 57.48 -1.17 -32.31
N GLN A 123 56.21 -0.81 -32.24
CA GLN A 123 55.76 0.57 -32.07
C GLN A 123 55.64 0.99 -30.59
N ARG A 124 55.91 0.06 -29.66
CA ARG A 124 55.77 0.23 -28.20
C ARG A 124 54.46 0.92 -27.79
N ARG A 125 53.37 0.58 -28.46
CA ARG A 125 52.04 1.18 -28.23
C ARG A 125 50.94 0.14 -28.37
N TYR A 126 49.87 0.34 -27.62
CA TYR A 126 48.63 -0.41 -27.82
C TYR A 126 47.93 0.12 -29.07
N ILE A 127 47.58 -0.79 -29.98
CA ILE A 127 46.76 -0.53 -31.17
C ILE A 127 45.34 -0.99 -30.85
N ARG A 128 44.38 -0.11 -31.11
CA ARG A 128 42.95 -0.41 -30.95
C ARG A 128 42.44 -1.04 -32.23
N HIS A 129 41.83 -2.22 -32.11
CA HIS A 129 41.10 -2.87 -33.18
C HIS A 129 39.61 -2.90 -32.84
N LEU A 130 38.78 -2.57 -33.84
CA LEU A 130 37.33 -2.64 -33.74
C LEU A 130 36.83 -3.87 -34.48
N ILE A 131 36.20 -4.78 -33.75
CA ILE A 131 35.57 -5.98 -34.30
C ILE A 131 34.11 -5.64 -34.58
N ILE A 132 33.80 -5.37 -35.84
CA ILE A 132 32.45 -5.07 -36.33
C ILE A 132 31.79 -6.39 -36.74
N ASP A 133 30.52 -6.58 -36.35
CA ASP A 133 29.73 -7.74 -36.78
C ASP A 133 29.50 -7.68 -38.30
N ASP A 134 29.78 -8.80 -38.98
CA ASP A 134 29.74 -8.96 -40.44
C ASP A 134 28.40 -8.54 -41.05
N ASN A 135 27.29 -8.63 -40.31
CA ASN A 135 25.97 -8.22 -40.79
C ASN A 135 25.87 -6.69 -41.02
N TYR A 136 26.79 -5.91 -40.44
CA TYR A 136 26.84 -4.46 -40.63
C TYR A 136 27.89 -4.00 -41.63
N ILE A 137 28.71 -4.92 -42.18
CA ILE A 137 29.71 -4.60 -43.18
C ILE A 137 29.03 -4.44 -44.55
N VAL A 138 29.37 -3.35 -45.25
CA VAL A 138 28.89 -3.11 -46.61
C VAL A 138 29.81 -3.88 -47.56
N LYS A 139 29.28 -4.91 -48.22
CA LYS A 139 30.05 -5.80 -49.11
C LYS A 139 30.39 -5.13 -50.44
N GLU A 140 29.47 -4.32 -50.97
CA GLU A 140 29.61 -3.55 -52.21
C GLU A 140 30.42 -2.27 -51.94
N PHE A 141 31.66 -2.43 -51.50
CA PHE A 141 32.58 -1.33 -51.20
C PHE A 141 33.89 -1.54 -51.94
N TYR A 142 34.21 -0.61 -52.84
CA TYR A 142 35.26 -0.76 -53.85
C TYR A 142 36.27 0.37 -53.77
N GLU A 143 37.54 0.07 -54.08
CA GLU A 143 38.56 1.09 -54.31
C GLU A 143 38.39 1.69 -55.71
N LEU A 144 38.55 3.00 -55.85
CA LEU A 144 38.58 3.68 -57.14
C LEU A 144 39.90 3.36 -57.85
N GLU A 145 39.81 2.84 -59.08
CA GLU A 145 40.99 2.61 -59.92
C GLU A 145 41.79 3.90 -60.16
N GLN A 146 41.08 5.00 -60.44
CA GLN A 146 41.63 6.34 -60.56
C GLN A 146 41.07 7.26 -59.47
N LYS A 147 41.96 7.80 -58.62
CA LYS A 147 41.58 8.70 -57.53
C LYS A 147 41.05 10.01 -58.12
N ALA A 148 39.90 10.46 -57.61
CA ALA A 148 39.28 11.72 -58.01
C ALA A 148 39.63 12.83 -57.01
N GLU A 149 40.05 13.99 -57.52
CA GLU A 149 40.43 15.16 -56.73
C GLU A 149 39.49 16.31 -57.05
N LEU A 150 38.68 16.70 -56.06
CA LEU A 150 37.60 17.68 -56.23
C LEU A 150 37.67 18.74 -55.13
N ASP A 151 37.50 20.00 -55.50
CA ASP A 151 37.40 21.10 -54.53
C ASP A 151 36.06 21.03 -53.78
N TYR A 152 36.11 20.87 -52.46
CA TYR A 152 34.93 20.72 -51.62
C TYR A 152 34.16 22.03 -51.41
N TYR A 153 34.84 23.18 -51.47
CA TYR A 153 34.26 24.48 -51.17
C TYR A 153 33.73 25.17 -52.44
N LYS A 154 34.11 24.69 -53.62
CA LYS A 154 33.52 25.12 -54.88
C LYS A 154 32.06 24.62 -54.98
N GLN A 155 31.14 25.54 -55.28
CA GLN A 155 29.75 25.18 -55.59
C GLN A 155 29.70 24.35 -56.86
N THR A 156 29.70 23.03 -56.70
CA THR A 156 29.68 22.05 -57.77
C THR A 156 28.28 21.48 -57.89
N LYS A 157 27.68 21.56 -59.09
CA LYS A 157 26.37 20.97 -59.38
C LYS A 157 26.54 19.48 -59.69
N TYR A 158 25.41 18.77 -59.76
CA TYR A 158 25.41 17.35 -60.09
C TYR A 158 26.06 17.07 -61.44
N GLU A 159 25.69 17.86 -62.45
CA GLU A 159 26.17 17.73 -63.82
C GLU A 159 27.68 17.96 -63.94
N ASP A 160 28.25 18.78 -63.05
CA ASP A 160 29.70 19.00 -62.99
C ASP A 160 30.44 17.73 -62.52
N TYR A 161 29.87 16.99 -61.56
CA TYR A 161 30.43 15.70 -61.13
C TYR A 161 30.33 14.66 -62.25
N VAL A 162 29.17 14.54 -62.92
CA VAL A 162 28.98 13.62 -64.04
C VAL A 162 30.00 13.91 -65.14
N THR A 163 30.15 15.18 -65.52
CA THR A 163 31.11 15.63 -66.53
C THR A 163 32.54 15.27 -66.13
N TYR A 164 32.92 15.52 -64.88
CA TYR A 164 34.24 15.17 -64.35
C TYR A 164 34.52 13.66 -64.47
N PHE A 165 33.60 12.81 -64.00
CA PHE A 165 33.82 11.36 -64.01
C PHE A 165 33.89 10.80 -65.44
N LYS A 166 33.07 11.32 -66.37
CA LYS A 166 33.13 10.96 -67.78
C LYS A 166 34.42 11.41 -68.46
N GLN A 167 34.84 12.66 -68.27
CA GLN A 167 36.07 13.19 -68.88
C GLN A 167 37.33 12.46 -68.41
N ASN A 168 37.31 11.93 -67.18
CA ASN A 168 38.40 11.15 -66.61
C ASN A 168 38.22 9.64 -66.81
N ASN A 169 37.23 9.18 -67.61
CA ASN A 169 36.95 7.76 -67.86
C ASN A 169 36.84 6.90 -66.58
N ILE A 170 36.28 7.47 -65.50
CA ILE A 170 36.09 6.74 -64.24
C ILE A 170 34.82 5.88 -64.37
N THR A 171 34.98 4.57 -64.25
CA THR A 171 33.91 3.57 -64.25
C THR A 171 33.60 3.08 -62.85
N PHE A 172 32.40 2.53 -62.66
CA PHE A 172 31.93 2.00 -61.38
C PHE A 172 31.36 0.59 -61.59
N GLU A 173 31.62 -0.30 -60.63
CA GLU A 173 31.14 -1.68 -60.64
C GLU A 173 29.61 -1.71 -60.55
N ASP A 174 28.97 -2.43 -61.47
CA ASP A 174 27.51 -2.61 -61.56
C ASP A 174 26.70 -1.29 -61.42
N PHE A 175 27.20 -0.21 -62.02
CA PHE A 175 26.59 1.12 -61.89
C PHE A 175 26.81 2.02 -63.11
N GLU A 176 25.72 2.42 -63.76
CA GLU A 176 25.67 3.41 -64.83
C GLU A 176 25.11 4.75 -64.30
N ILE A 177 25.88 5.84 -64.39
CA ILE A 177 25.46 7.16 -63.90
C ILE A 177 24.29 7.72 -64.72
N ILE A 178 23.24 8.17 -64.02
CA ILE A 178 22.19 9.01 -64.62
C ILE A 178 22.74 10.43 -64.78
N GLU A 179 22.78 10.94 -66.00
CA GLU A 179 23.37 12.24 -66.33
C GLU A 179 22.49 13.42 -65.93
N ASP A 180 21.19 13.31 -66.18
CA ASP A 180 20.22 14.34 -65.85
C ASP A 180 19.21 13.81 -64.81
N PRO A 181 19.30 14.27 -63.55
CA PRO A 181 18.34 13.89 -62.49
C PRO A 181 16.87 14.21 -62.83
N SER A 182 16.59 15.12 -63.76
CA SER A 182 15.22 15.41 -64.22
C SER A 182 14.53 14.16 -64.80
N THR A 183 15.30 13.31 -65.48
CA THR A 183 14.83 12.07 -66.11
C THR A 183 14.49 11.01 -65.06
N LEU A 184 15.24 10.96 -63.96
CA LEU A 184 14.97 10.06 -62.84
C LEU A 184 13.69 10.46 -62.11
N PHE A 185 13.52 11.74 -61.79
CA PHE A 185 12.40 12.20 -60.97
C PHE A 185 11.12 12.50 -61.78
N GLY A 186 11.20 12.64 -63.11
CA GLY A 186 10.06 12.98 -63.96
C GLY A 186 9.60 14.44 -63.84
N PHE A 187 10.47 15.34 -63.37
CA PHE A 187 10.22 16.78 -63.24
C PHE A 187 11.18 17.56 -64.13
N GLU A 188 10.64 18.37 -65.04
CA GLU A 188 11.45 19.32 -65.83
C GLU A 188 12.19 20.31 -64.92
N LYS A 189 13.38 20.75 -65.31
CA LYS A 189 14.23 21.64 -64.50
C LYS A 189 13.60 23.00 -64.18
N ASN A 190 12.67 23.46 -65.02
CA ASN A 190 11.89 24.69 -64.83
C ASN A 190 10.68 24.50 -63.88
N SER A 191 10.34 23.26 -63.51
CA SER A 191 9.23 22.97 -62.61
C SER A 191 9.47 23.59 -61.24
N LYS A 192 8.43 24.20 -60.67
CA LYS A 192 8.47 24.74 -59.30
C LYS A 192 8.80 23.67 -58.25
N TYR A 193 8.61 22.38 -58.57
CA TYR A 193 8.90 21.26 -57.68
C TYR A 193 10.31 20.68 -57.85
N TYR A 194 11.00 20.91 -58.98
CA TYR A 194 12.26 20.22 -59.31
C TYR A 194 13.31 20.37 -58.21
N ASN A 195 13.62 21.60 -57.81
CA ASN A 195 14.64 21.86 -56.79
C ASN A 195 14.26 21.28 -55.41
N ILE A 196 12.96 21.26 -55.09
CA ILE A 196 12.45 20.70 -53.83
C ILE A 196 12.64 19.18 -53.84
N VAL A 197 12.23 18.51 -54.93
CA VAL A 197 12.35 17.06 -55.11
C VAL A 197 13.81 16.65 -55.18
N TYR A 198 14.64 17.34 -55.97
CA TYR A 198 16.07 17.10 -56.03
C TYR A 198 16.70 17.11 -54.63
N ASP A 199 16.46 18.15 -53.83
CA ASP A 199 16.99 18.25 -52.47
C ASP A 199 16.39 17.19 -51.52
N MET A 200 15.13 16.80 -51.73
CA MET A 200 14.48 15.74 -50.96
C MET A 200 15.18 14.38 -51.13
N PHE A 201 15.77 14.12 -52.31
CA PHE A 201 16.51 12.89 -52.60
C PHE A 201 18.04 13.03 -52.45
N SER A 202 18.61 14.24 -52.52
CA SER A 202 20.07 14.47 -52.60
C SER A 202 20.74 14.91 -51.30
N LYS A 203 19.98 15.37 -50.30
CA LYS A 203 20.61 15.82 -49.04
C LYS A 203 21.00 14.62 -48.17
N GLN A 204 22.28 14.54 -47.79
CA GLN A 204 22.80 13.48 -46.90
C GLN A 204 22.10 13.44 -45.53
N ARG A 205 21.77 14.61 -44.97
CA ARG A 205 21.12 14.69 -43.66
C ARG A 205 19.62 14.46 -43.80
N LEU A 206 19.12 13.42 -43.12
CA LEU A 206 17.69 13.09 -43.04
C LEU A 206 16.82 14.31 -42.67
N TYR A 207 17.26 15.13 -41.72
CA TYR A 207 16.53 16.35 -41.33
C TYR A 207 16.29 17.31 -42.49
N SER A 208 17.30 17.52 -43.34
CA SER A 208 17.18 18.40 -44.51
C SER A 208 16.21 17.82 -45.54
N ARG A 209 16.25 16.50 -45.76
CA ARG A 209 15.30 15.79 -46.63
C ARG A 209 13.86 15.91 -46.13
N ILE A 210 13.63 15.67 -44.84
CA ILE A 210 12.32 15.83 -44.20
C ILE A 210 11.80 17.27 -44.35
N LYS A 211 12.66 18.28 -44.17
CA LYS A 211 12.28 19.69 -44.36
C LYS A 211 11.78 19.94 -45.78
N LYS A 212 12.48 19.41 -46.79
CA LYS A 212 12.13 19.55 -48.20
C LYS A 212 10.89 18.74 -48.59
N MET A 213 10.72 17.55 -48.03
CA MET A 213 9.49 16.77 -48.15
C MET A 213 8.27 17.53 -47.60
N LYS A 214 8.40 18.19 -46.45
CA LYS A 214 7.33 19.05 -45.91
C LYS A 214 7.06 20.26 -46.79
N GLU A 215 8.10 20.88 -47.36
CA GLU A 215 7.98 21.98 -48.31
C GLU A 215 7.22 21.53 -49.57
N PHE A 216 7.53 20.34 -50.10
CA PHE A 216 6.83 19.70 -51.21
C PHE A 216 5.34 19.52 -50.87
N ILE A 217 5.01 18.87 -49.75
CA ILE A 217 3.61 18.65 -49.33
C ILE A 217 2.86 19.98 -49.15
N LYS A 218 3.50 21.00 -48.53
CA LYS A 218 2.90 22.33 -48.34
C LYS A 218 2.66 23.09 -49.64
N SER A 219 3.39 22.78 -50.70
CA SER A 219 3.18 23.36 -52.03
C SER A 219 2.01 22.72 -52.80
N SER A 220 1.20 21.90 -52.12
CA SER A 220 -0.04 21.28 -52.62
C SER A 220 0.10 20.59 -53.98
N PRO A 221 1.01 19.60 -54.11
CA PRO A 221 1.19 18.86 -55.35
C PRO A 221 -0.03 17.99 -55.64
N SER A 222 -0.30 17.77 -56.93
CA SER A 222 -1.35 16.88 -57.43
C SER A 222 -1.00 15.40 -57.23
N VAL A 223 -1.98 14.52 -57.41
CA VAL A 223 -1.76 13.06 -57.35
C VAL A 223 -0.71 12.62 -58.37
N GLU A 224 -0.74 13.14 -59.60
CA GLU A 224 0.24 12.83 -60.65
C GLU A 224 1.68 13.20 -60.23
N GLU A 225 1.85 14.32 -59.54
CA GLU A 225 3.16 14.75 -59.03
C GLU A 225 3.65 13.86 -57.88
N TYR A 226 2.75 13.39 -57.03
CA TYR A 226 3.09 12.35 -56.06
C TYR A 226 3.46 11.04 -56.73
N GLU A 227 2.75 10.62 -57.79
CA GLU A 227 3.05 9.38 -58.51
C GLU A 227 4.45 9.39 -59.12
N LYS A 228 4.87 10.54 -59.69
CA LYS A 228 6.25 10.74 -60.15
C LYS A 228 7.27 10.51 -59.03
N VAL A 229 7.01 11.06 -57.84
CA VAL A 229 7.87 10.84 -56.66
C VAL A 229 7.85 9.37 -56.24
N PHE A 230 6.68 8.75 -56.11
CA PHE A 230 6.55 7.37 -55.65
C PHE A 230 7.18 6.34 -56.59
N LYS A 231 7.19 6.60 -57.90
CA LYS A 231 7.82 5.72 -58.89
C LYS A 231 9.28 5.41 -58.55
N VAL A 232 9.99 6.37 -57.98
CA VAL A 232 11.43 6.24 -57.64
C VAL A 232 11.71 6.39 -56.15
N ALA A 233 10.70 6.69 -55.32
CA ALA A 233 10.87 6.90 -53.89
C ALA A 233 11.41 5.64 -53.20
N SER A 234 12.36 5.84 -52.30
CA SER A 234 12.70 4.82 -51.32
C SER A 234 11.55 4.59 -50.33
N VAL A 235 11.51 3.40 -49.73
CA VAL A 235 10.55 3.08 -48.66
C VAL A 235 10.59 4.11 -47.52
N GLU A 236 11.79 4.59 -47.14
CA GLU A 236 11.95 5.62 -46.11
C GLU A 236 11.20 6.92 -46.46
N LEU A 237 11.33 7.39 -47.70
CA LEU A 237 10.67 8.61 -48.16
C LEU A 237 9.15 8.42 -48.27
N ALA A 238 8.71 7.29 -48.83
CA ALA A 238 7.30 6.97 -48.94
C ALA A 238 6.61 6.91 -47.57
N CYS A 239 7.24 6.28 -46.58
CA CYS A 239 6.79 6.29 -45.19
C CYS A 239 6.68 7.72 -44.64
N GLY A 240 7.68 8.56 -44.91
CA GLY A 240 7.68 9.96 -44.47
C GLY A 240 6.56 10.80 -45.07
N ILE A 241 6.22 10.57 -46.35
CA ILE A 241 5.09 11.23 -47.02
C ILE A 241 3.78 10.83 -46.34
N PHE A 242 3.52 9.53 -46.18
CA PHE A 242 2.31 9.06 -45.50
C PHE A 242 2.24 9.54 -44.05
N GLU A 243 3.35 9.52 -43.29
CA GLU A 243 3.39 10.04 -41.93
C GLU A 243 2.99 11.52 -41.88
N GLN A 244 3.55 12.35 -42.76
CA GLN A 244 3.24 13.78 -42.79
C GLN A 244 1.79 14.05 -43.24
N LEU A 245 1.28 13.34 -44.26
CA LEU A 245 -0.11 13.47 -44.69
C LEU A 245 -1.12 12.98 -43.64
N THR A 246 -0.73 11.97 -42.84
CA THR A 246 -1.52 11.51 -41.68
C THR A 246 -1.64 12.62 -40.64
N ILE A 247 -0.53 13.29 -40.31
CA ILE A 247 -0.51 14.42 -39.38
C ILE A 247 -1.34 15.59 -39.91
N ASP A 248 -1.20 15.90 -41.19
CA ASP A 248 -1.91 17.02 -41.83
C ASP A 248 -3.37 16.68 -42.17
N LYS A 249 -3.81 15.44 -41.93
CA LYS A 249 -5.14 14.91 -42.27
C LYS A 249 -5.55 15.22 -43.72
N ASN A 250 -4.59 15.10 -44.65
CA ASN A 250 -4.79 15.41 -46.06
C ASN A 250 -5.13 14.13 -46.85
N PRO A 251 -6.31 13.99 -47.47
CA PRO A 251 -6.77 12.75 -48.10
C PRO A 251 -6.23 12.49 -49.52
N ILE A 252 -5.34 13.35 -50.05
CA ILE A 252 -4.92 13.35 -51.47
C ILE A 252 -4.38 12.01 -51.98
N LEU A 253 -3.86 11.14 -51.12
CA LEU A 253 -3.32 9.82 -51.50
C LEU A 253 -4.12 8.64 -50.94
N LEU A 254 -5.38 8.84 -50.52
CA LEU A 254 -6.15 7.80 -49.84
C LEU A 254 -6.32 6.53 -50.67
N GLU A 255 -6.66 6.67 -51.95
CA GLU A 255 -6.79 5.52 -52.86
C GLU A 255 -5.43 4.86 -53.11
N LYS A 256 -4.37 5.65 -53.28
CA LYS A 256 -3.02 5.12 -53.46
C LYS A 256 -2.54 4.32 -52.25
N ALA A 257 -2.87 4.77 -51.04
CA ALA A 257 -2.57 4.05 -49.82
C ALA A 257 -3.32 2.70 -49.76
N LYS A 258 -4.60 2.68 -50.15
CA LYS A 258 -5.40 1.43 -50.22
C LYS A 258 -4.83 0.45 -51.23
N GLU A 259 -4.35 0.93 -52.39
CA GLU A 259 -3.64 0.12 -53.37
C GLU A 259 -2.37 -0.51 -52.78
N ILE A 260 -1.51 0.29 -52.13
CA ILE A 260 -0.26 -0.19 -51.53
C ILE A 260 -0.52 -1.24 -50.46
N VAL A 261 -1.55 -1.06 -49.61
CA VAL A 261 -1.89 -2.03 -48.55
C VAL A 261 -2.39 -3.35 -49.11
N LYS A 262 -3.05 -3.34 -50.27
CA LYS A 262 -3.54 -4.56 -50.97
C LYS A 262 -2.49 -5.19 -51.89
N SER A 263 -1.38 -4.51 -52.14
CA SER A 263 -0.37 -4.92 -53.11
C SER A 263 0.54 -6.02 -52.53
N GLU A 264 0.85 -7.02 -53.36
CA GLU A 264 1.96 -7.95 -53.11
C GLU A 264 3.29 -7.43 -53.69
N THR A 265 3.30 -6.23 -54.29
CA THR A 265 4.48 -5.65 -54.93
C THR A 265 5.39 -5.03 -53.89
N TRP A 266 6.52 -5.67 -53.63
CA TRP A 266 7.50 -5.16 -52.69
C TRP A 266 8.36 -4.07 -53.32
N TRP A 267 8.50 -2.94 -52.62
CA TRP A 267 9.34 -1.78 -53.02
C TRP A 267 10.79 -1.89 -52.50
N ALA A 268 11.03 -2.87 -51.62
CA ALA A 268 12.30 -3.24 -51.00
C ALA A 268 12.10 -4.62 -50.34
N LYS A 269 13.15 -5.15 -49.68
CA LYS A 269 13.04 -6.34 -48.81
C LYS A 269 11.80 -6.30 -47.90
N LYS A 270 11.21 -7.48 -47.65
CA LYS A 270 9.91 -7.69 -46.97
C LYS A 270 9.74 -6.81 -45.75
N GLU A 271 10.77 -6.78 -44.92
CA GLU A 271 10.76 -6.14 -43.60
C GLU A 271 10.58 -4.62 -43.73
N TYR A 272 11.19 -4.02 -44.74
CA TYR A 272 11.03 -2.60 -45.04
C TYR A 272 9.67 -2.31 -45.66
N HIS A 273 9.21 -3.14 -46.59
CA HIS A 273 7.89 -2.98 -47.21
C HIS A 273 6.75 -3.11 -46.18
N ASN A 274 6.86 -4.02 -45.21
CA ASN A 274 5.92 -4.09 -44.07
C ASN A 274 5.85 -2.77 -43.28
N GLY A 275 6.97 -2.04 -43.20
CA GLY A 275 7.00 -0.69 -42.65
C GLY A 275 6.12 0.28 -43.44
N LEU A 276 6.22 0.26 -44.77
CA LEU A 276 5.39 1.09 -45.66
C LEU A 276 3.90 0.77 -45.52
N ILE A 277 3.54 -0.52 -45.55
CA ILE A 277 2.15 -0.97 -45.34
C ILE A 277 1.59 -0.41 -44.04
N ARG A 278 2.38 -0.48 -42.95
CA ARG A 278 1.97 0.07 -41.66
C ARG A 278 1.71 1.59 -41.71
N PHE A 279 2.59 2.36 -42.35
CA PHE A 279 2.38 3.82 -42.49
C PHE A 279 1.17 4.14 -43.38
N ALA A 280 0.96 3.37 -44.45
CA ALA A 280 -0.22 3.52 -45.30
C ALA A 280 -1.52 3.15 -44.56
N GLN A 281 -1.53 2.09 -43.73
CA GLN A 281 -2.67 1.72 -42.89
C GLN A 281 -3.01 2.81 -41.87
N ASN A 282 -2.00 3.36 -41.19
CA ASN A 282 -2.16 4.48 -40.26
C ASN A 282 -2.74 5.73 -40.96
N TYR A 283 -2.33 5.97 -42.20
CA TYR A 283 -2.86 7.05 -43.01
C TYR A 283 -4.31 6.80 -43.43
N ILE A 284 -4.67 5.57 -43.81
CA ILE A 284 -6.06 5.22 -44.12
C ILE A 284 -6.95 5.39 -42.87
N SER A 285 -6.45 4.99 -41.70
CA SER A 285 -7.26 4.97 -40.48
C SER A 285 -7.66 6.37 -39.99
N VAL A 286 -6.89 7.43 -40.27
CA VAL A 286 -7.27 8.80 -39.87
C VAL A 286 -8.47 9.36 -40.65
N PHE A 287 -8.96 8.68 -41.68
CA PHE A 287 -10.14 9.08 -42.46
C PHE A 287 -11.36 8.18 -42.23
N ASP A 288 -11.31 7.28 -41.26
CA ASP A 288 -12.42 6.42 -40.86
C ASP A 288 -12.73 6.62 -39.37
N GLU A 289 -13.83 7.30 -39.06
CA GLU A 289 -14.22 7.63 -37.69
C GLU A 289 -14.35 6.39 -36.77
N LYS A 290 -14.82 5.25 -37.30
CA LYS A 290 -14.95 4.03 -36.50
C LYS A 290 -13.58 3.46 -36.17
N LEU A 291 -12.63 3.52 -37.11
CA LEU A 291 -11.25 3.11 -36.86
C LEU A 291 -10.53 4.08 -35.92
N ILE A 292 -10.75 5.39 -36.06
CA ILE A 292 -10.21 6.40 -35.12
C ILE A 292 -10.67 6.07 -33.71
N GLN A 293 -11.99 5.90 -33.48
CA GLN A 293 -12.53 5.68 -32.15
C GLN A 293 -11.99 4.37 -31.54
N LYS A 294 -11.98 3.28 -32.32
CA LYS A 294 -11.40 2.00 -31.89
C LYS A 294 -9.91 2.14 -31.50
N GLN A 295 -9.17 2.95 -32.24
CA GLN A 295 -7.75 3.19 -31.92
C GLN A 295 -7.56 4.10 -30.71
N LYS A 296 -8.39 5.13 -30.52
CA LYS A 296 -8.38 5.96 -29.31
C LYS A 296 -8.64 5.10 -28.07
N GLU A 297 -9.66 4.25 -28.11
CA GLU A 297 -9.98 3.30 -27.04
C GLU A 297 -8.84 2.33 -26.77
N PHE A 298 -8.22 1.80 -27.84
CA PHE A 298 -7.04 0.95 -27.71
C PHE A 298 -5.89 1.69 -27.00
N ILE A 299 -5.57 2.91 -27.44
CA ILE A 299 -4.52 3.73 -26.82
C ILE A 299 -4.84 4.00 -25.36
N TYR A 300 -6.04 4.45 -25.02
CA TYR A 300 -6.41 4.71 -23.62
C TYR A 300 -6.31 3.45 -22.75
N LYS A 301 -6.76 2.30 -23.27
CA LYS A 301 -6.69 1.02 -22.56
C LYS A 301 -5.25 0.58 -22.30
N THR A 302 -4.35 0.74 -23.28
CA THR A 302 -2.96 0.28 -23.16
C THR A 302 -2.04 1.35 -22.59
N LEU A 303 -2.44 2.61 -22.52
CA LEU A 303 -1.59 3.73 -22.09
C LEU A 303 -0.87 3.47 -20.75
N PRO A 304 -1.51 2.95 -19.67
CA PRO A 304 -0.82 2.61 -18.43
C PRO A 304 0.28 1.56 -18.59
N GLU A 305 0.22 0.70 -19.60
CA GLU A 305 1.23 -0.33 -19.88
C GLU A 305 2.56 0.24 -20.39
N MET A 306 2.57 1.50 -20.85
CA MET A 306 3.79 2.24 -21.22
C MET A 306 4.61 2.66 -20.00
N ASP A 307 4.04 2.48 -18.80
CA ASP A 307 4.67 2.81 -17.54
C ASP A 307 5.34 1.59 -16.90
N PHE A 308 6.67 1.50 -16.99
CA PHE A 308 7.39 0.28 -16.64
C PHE A 308 7.63 0.10 -15.14
N HIS A 309 6.55 -0.14 -14.40
CA HIS A 309 6.59 -0.56 -13.01
C HIS A 309 7.19 -1.97 -12.88
N VAL A 310 8.23 -2.08 -12.07
CA VAL A 310 8.90 -3.35 -11.78
C VAL A 310 7.96 -4.20 -10.93
N LYS A 311 7.68 -5.42 -11.40
CA LYS A 311 6.81 -6.41 -10.75
C LYS A 311 7.59 -7.57 -10.13
N ARG A 312 8.86 -7.71 -10.53
CA ARG A 312 9.76 -8.78 -10.12
C ARG A 312 11.19 -8.28 -10.20
N LEU A 313 11.99 -8.56 -9.18
CA LEU A 313 13.40 -8.19 -9.13
C LEU A 313 14.23 -9.31 -8.50
N LYS A 314 15.30 -9.74 -9.16
CA LYS A 314 16.23 -10.72 -8.58
C LYS A 314 17.43 -10.02 -7.95
N VAL A 315 17.51 -10.08 -6.62
CA VAL A 315 18.57 -9.45 -5.82
C VAL A 315 19.32 -10.54 -5.06
N TYR A 316 20.65 -10.62 -5.23
CA TYR A 316 21.52 -11.62 -4.57
C TYR A 316 21.02 -13.07 -4.64
N GLY A 317 20.34 -13.45 -5.74
CA GLY A 317 19.79 -14.81 -5.92
C GLY A 317 18.33 -14.97 -5.47
N LYS A 318 17.81 -14.11 -4.58
CA LYS A 318 16.39 -14.09 -4.17
C LYS A 318 15.55 -13.31 -5.19
N THR A 319 14.36 -13.81 -5.51
CA THR A 319 13.39 -13.07 -6.34
C THR A 319 12.36 -12.41 -5.44
N LEU A 320 12.20 -11.09 -5.57
CA LEU A 320 11.23 -10.28 -4.83
C LEU A 320 10.01 -9.99 -5.72
N THR A 321 8.81 -10.11 -5.16
CA THR A 321 7.51 -9.83 -5.81
C THR A 321 6.49 -9.35 -4.79
N GLY A 322 5.43 -8.66 -5.23
CA GLY A 322 4.34 -8.21 -4.35
C GLY A 322 4.82 -7.26 -3.26
N LYS A 323 4.30 -7.42 -2.03
CA LYS A 323 4.60 -6.54 -0.90
C LYS A 323 6.10 -6.45 -0.56
N GLU A 324 6.83 -7.57 -0.60
CA GLU A 324 8.28 -7.58 -0.34
C GLU A 324 9.05 -6.70 -1.33
N LEU A 325 8.61 -6.68 -2.60
CA LEU A 325 9.21 -5.83 -3.62
C LEU A 325 8.82 -4.36 -3.41
N GLU A 326 7.57 -4.09 -3.07
CA GLU A 326 7.08 -2.74 -2.78
C GLU A 326 7.86 -2.12 -1.62
N GLU A 327 7.99 -2.83 -0.50
CA GLU A 327 8.78 -2.41 0.66
C GLU A 327 10.25 -2.17 0.29
N TYR A 328 10.85 -3.06 -0.51
CA TYR A 328 12.23 -2.92 -0.96
C TYR A 328 12.46 -1.70 -1.85
N ILE A 329 11.54 -1.44 -2.79
CA ILE A 329 11.59 -0.24 -3.65
C ILE A 329 11.36 1.01 -2.79
N GLU A 330 10.37 1.00 -1.90
CA GLU A 330 10.02 2.15 -1.06
C GLU A 330 11.14 2.58 -0.13
N GLN A 331 11.86 1.64 0.49
CA GLN A 331 13.04 1.92 1.31
C GLN A 331 14.14 2.68 0.54
N SER A 332 14.14 2.61 -0.80
CA SER A 332 15.14 3.24 -1.65
C SER A 332 14.64 4.49 -2.40
N ARG A 333 13.34 4.82 -2.32
CA ARG A 333 12.72 5.92 -3.10
C ARG A 333 13.30 7.27 -2.72
N GLY A 334 13.61 8.09 -3.73
CA GLY A 334 14.01 9.49 -3.54
C GLY A 334 15.48 9.70 -3.12
N ASN A 335 16.29 8.63 -3.05
CA ASN A 335 17.73 8.72 -2.79
C ASN A 335 18.54 8.68 -4.11
N TYR A 336 19.77 9.21 -4.13
CA TYR A 336 20.70 9.04 -5.26
C TYR A 336 20.98 7.56 -5.56
N SER A 337 20.86 6.70 -4.54
CA SER A 337 20.93 5.23 -4.61
C SER A 337 19.61 4.53 -4.96
N ASP A 338 18.60 5.27 -5.46
CA ASP A 338 17.30 4.70 -5.86
C ASP A 338 17.50 3.47 -6.75
N ILE A 339 16.71 2.44 -6.46
CA ILE A 339 16.78 1.16 -7.15
C ILE A 339 16.72 1.32 -8.68
N TYR A 340 15.91 2.24 -9.20
CA TYR A 340 15.80 2.51 -10.62
C TYR A 340 17.06 3.12 -11.22
N ASN A 341 17.88 3.82 -10.44
CA ASN A 341 19.19 4.33 -10.86
C ASN A 341 20.29 3.26 -10.75
N ASN A 342 20.07 2.19 -9.99
CA ASN A 342 21.06 1.15 -9.76
C ASN A 342 21.08 0.11 -10.89
N TYR A 343 21.86 0.38 -11.93
CA TYR A 343 22.02 -0.53 -13.09
C TYR A 343 22.50 -1.94 -12.70
N TRP A 344 23.32 -2.07 -11.65
CA TRP A 344 23.85 -3.37 -11.20
C TRP A 344 22.78 -4.28 -10.62
N VAL A 345 21.79 -3.70 -9.93
CA VAL A 345 20.67 -4.45 -9.34
C VAL A 345 19.58 -4.67 -10.39
N MET A 346 19.22 -3.62 -11.13
CA MET A 346 18.15 -3.69 -12.13
C MET A 346 18.50 -4.57 -13.33
N GLN A 347 19.76 -4.54 -13.79
CA GLN A 347 20.24 -5.30 -14.94
C GLN A 347 19.25 -5.26 -16.12
N TYR A 348 18.89 -4.04 -16.52
CA TYR A 348 17.89 -3.79 -17.56
C TYR A 348 18.16 -4.60 -18.83
N GLY A 349 17.11 -5.19 -19.40
CA GLY A 349 17.22 -6.05 -20.59
C GLY A 349 17.83 -7.43 -20.34
N SER A 350 18.30 -7.74 -19.12
CA SER A 350 18.86 -9.04 -18.73
C SER A 350 17.91 -9.86 -17.84
N GLN A 351 17.10 -9.19 -17.02
CA GLN A 351 16.10 -9.83 -16.16
C GLN A 351 14.67 -9.58 -16.65
N LYS A 352 13.76 -10.51 -16.29
CA LYS A 352 12.32 -10.28 -16.45
C LYS A 352 11.85 -9.41 -15.30
N LEU A 353 11.74 -8.10 -15.53
CA LEU A 353 11.36 -7.11 -14.51
C LEU A 353 9.87 -6.81 -14.52
N TYR A 354 9.21 -7.03 -15.65
CA TYR A 354 7.87 -6.55 -15.94
C TYR A 354 6.93 -7.70 -16.26
N ASP A 355 5.63 -7.41 -16.26
CA ASP A 355 4.65 -8.30 -16.88
C ASP A 355 4.62 -8.08 -18.38
N LYS A 356 4.28 -9.15 -19.11
CA LYS A 356 4.14 -9.08 -20.57
C LYS A 356 2.93 -8.24 -20.91
N ASN A 357 3.08 -7.29 -21.81
CA ASN A 357 2.01 -6.40 -22.25
C ASN A 357 2.25 -5.91 -23.69
N THR A 358 1.49 -4.91 -24.15
CA THR A 358 1.60 -4.35 -25.52
C THR A 358 3.01 -3.83 -25.84
N TYR A 359 3.69 -3.27 -24.84
CA TYR A 359 4.94 -2.53 -24.99
C TYR A 359 6.18 -3.26 -24.48
N THR A 360 6.05 -4.42 -23.82
CA THR A 360 7.18 -5.21 -23.35
C THR A 360 6.91 -6.70 -23.34
N ASP A 361 7.91 -7.51 -23.68
CA ASP A 361 7.87 -8.97 -23.56
C ASP A 361 8.18 -9.47 -22.13
N GLY A 362 8.16 -8.55 -21.15
CA GLY A 362 8.54 -8.75 -19.75
C GLY A 362 10.02 -8.47 -19.47
N LYS A 363 10.84 -8.32 -20.52
CA LYS A 363 12.29 -8.04 -20.46
C LYS A 363 12.69 -6.87 -21.36
N ASN A 364 12.21 -6.90 -22.61
CA ASN A 364 12.57 -6.02 -23.71
C ASN A 364 11.36 -5.18 -24.17
N ILE A 365 11.59 -3.89 -24.40
CA ILE A 365 10.58 -2.99 -24.96
C ILE A 365 10.31 -3.31 -26.43
N ASN A 366 9.02 -3.39 -26.76
CA ASN A 366 8.51 -3.35 -28.13
C ASN A 366 8.53 -1.91 -28.67
N ASN A 367 9.69 -1.49 -29.18
CA ASN A 367 9.90 -0.12 -29.68
C ASN A 367 8.96 0.27 -30.83
N ILE A 368 8.51 -0.69 -31.63
CA ILE A 368 7.58 -0.41 -32.75
C ILE A 368 6.20 -0.04 -32.19
N ALA A 369 5.67 -0.82 -31.26
CA ALA A 369 4.38 -0.52 -30.61
C ALA A 369 4.42 0.83 -29.88
N PHE A 370 5.53 1.09 -29.18
CA PHE A 370 5.76 2.34 -28.46
C PHE A 370 5.76 3.55 -29.41
N LYS A 371 6.55 3.48 -30.49
CA LYS A 371 6.60 4.53 -31.52
C LYS A 371 5.25 4.77 -32.19
N ASN A 372 4.56 3.70 -32.58
CA ASN A 372 3.26 3.80 -33.26
C ASN A 372 2.22 4.47 -32.36
N THR A 373 2.19 4.14 -31.07
CA THR A 373 1.24 4.74 -30.12
C THR A 373 1.44 6.26 -30.05
N ILE A 374 2.68 6.74 -29.96
CA ILE A 374 2.96 8.19 -29.93
C ILE A 374 2.55 8.85 -31.25
N GLN A 375 2.84 8.21 -32.39
CA GLN A 375 2.47 8.72 -33.71
C GLN A 375 0.95 8.81 -33.89
N MET A 376 0.20 7.80 -33.42
CA MET A 376 -1.26 7.76 -33.52
C MET A 376 -1.94 8.70 -32.53
N ALA A 377 -1.48 8.76 -31.28
CA ALA A 377 -1.97 9.73 -30.31
C ALA A 377 -1.82 11.17 -30.84
N ARG A 378 -0.69 11.47 -31.51
CA ARG A 378 -0.51 12.75 -32.20
C ARG A 378 -1.49 12.93 -33.36
N ALA A 379 -1.63 11.96 -34.25
CA ALA A 379 -2.49 12.07 -35.42
C ALA A 379 -3.98 12.25 -35.06
N TYR A 380 -4.41 11.65 -33.94
CA TYR A 380 -5.77 11.74 -33.43
C TYR A 380 -6.00 12.91 -32.46
N ASP A 381 -5.02 13.81 -32.32
CA ASP A 381 -5.06 14.98 -31.45
C ASP A 381 -5.33 14.64 -29.96
N MET A 382 -4.82 13.51 -29.47
CA MET A 382 -4.96 13.06 -28.07
C MET A 382 -3.89 13.74 -27.19
N ALA A 383 -4.07 15.03 -26.93
CA ALA A 383 -3.11 15.86 -26.21
C ALA A 383 -2.86 15.35 -24.77
N ASP A 384 -3.94 14.98 -24.07
CA ASP A 384 -3.94 14.30 -22.78
C ASP A 384 -3.05 13.04 -22.77
N ALA A 385 -3.25 12.13 -23.73
CA ALA A 385 -2.49 10.89 -23.84
C ALA A 385 -1.02 11.18 -24.12
N ILE A 386 -0.71 12.16 -24.97
CA ILE A 386 0.69 12.61 -25.21
C ILE A 386 1.32 13.15 -23.92
N GLY A 387 0.57 13.89 -23.10
CA GLY A 387 1.02 14.38 -21.79
C GLY A 387 1.39 13.22 -20.86
N LYS A 388 0.52 12.22 -20.77
CA LYS A 388 0.75 11.00 -19.99
C LYS A 388 1.94 10.18 -20.50
N ILE A 389 2.06 9.98 -21.82
CA ILE A 389 3.21 9.29 -22.42
C ILE A 389 4.50 10.05 -22.10
N THR A 390 4.47 11.39 -22.13
CA THR A 390 5.65 12.19 -21.80
C THR A 390 6.06 11.99 -20.35
N TYR A 391 5.10 11.91 -19.43
CA TYR A 391 5.38 11.57 -18.03
C TYR A 391 6.02 10.19 -17.93
N TYR A 392 5.48 9.17 -18.61
CA TYR A 392 6.05 7.82 -18.57
C TYR A 392 7.49 7.78 -19.08
N ILE A 393 7.80 8.46 -20.20
CA ILE A 393 9.18 8.52 -20.72
C ILE A 393 10.11 9.25 -19.75
N ASP A 394 9.61 10.28 -19.07
CA ASP A 394 10.39 11.08 -18.13
C ASP A 394 10.58 10.40 -16.77
N SER A 395 9.65 9.51 -16.39
CA SER A 395 9.71 8.74 -15.14
C SER A 395 11.01 7.95 -15.05
N GLN A 396 11.58 7.89 -13.84
CA GLN A 396 12.92 7.32 -13.62
C GLN A 396 13.03 5.86 -14.07
N ARG A 397 11.96 5.09 -13.85
CA ARG A 397 11.85 3.67 -14.23
C ARG A 397 11.97 3.43 -15.74
N THR A 398 11.23 4.18 -16.55
CA THR A 398 11.26 4.03 -18.02
C THR A 398 12.48 4.71 -18.63
N LYS A 399 12.83 5.90 -18.13
CA LYS A 399 14.03 6.66 -18.53
C LYS A 399 15.29 5.83 -18.37
N ASN A 400 15.51 5.24 -17.20
CA ASN A 400 16.73 4.49 -16.93
C ASN A 400 16.75 3.17 -17.68
N TYR A 401 15.62 2.48 -17.83
CA TYR A 401 15.55 1.34 -18.71
C TYR A 401 16.03 1.71 -20.13
N LEU A 402 15.41 2.73 -20.73
CA LEU A 402 15.69 3.12 -22.12
C LEU A 402 17.11 3.65 -22.27
N LYS A 403 17.64 4.44 -21.34
CA LYS A 403 19.03 4.92 -21.38
C LYS A 403 20.04 3.77 -21.35
N ASN A 404 19.79 2.74 -20.55
CA ASN A 404 20.73 1.63 -20.37
C ASN A 404 20.59 0.52 -21.43
N THR A 405 19.44 0.41 -22.10
CA THR A 405 19.19 -0.64 -23.11
C THR A 405 19.18 -0.11 -24.54
N ASN A 406 18.71 1.12 -24.77
CA ASN A 406 18.58 1.73 -26.09
C ASN A 406 18.51 3.28 -26.01
N GLU A 407 19.64 3.90 -25.68
CA GLU A 407 19.73 5.36 -25.46
C GLU A 407 19.33 6.17 -26.71
N GLU A 408 19.53 5.62 -27.92
CA GLU A 408 19.15 6.27 -29.17
C GLU A 408 17.63 6.37 -29.32
N ALA A 409 16.90 5.31 -28.98
CA ALA A 409 15.43 5.32 -28.97
C ALA A 409 14.89 6.32 -27.94
N TYR A 410 15.48 6.35 -26.74
CA TYR A 410 15.15 7.34 -25.73
C TYR A 410 15.28 8.79 -26.25
N LYS A 411 16.45 9.13 -26.81
CA LYS A 411 16.72 10.45 -27.41
C LYS A 411 15.80 10.75 -28.58
N TYR A 412 15.36 9.74 -29.32
CA TYR A 412 14.38 9.89 -30.39
C TYR A 412 13.01 10.27 -29.82
N TYR A 413 12.47 9.50 -28.86
CA TYR A 413 11.16 9.78 -28.27
C TYR A 413 11.13 11.16 -27.60
N GLN A 414 12.19 11.51 -26.86
CA GLN A 414 12.32 12.83 -26.25
C GLN A 414 12.21 13.97 -27.26
N ARG A 415 12.99 13.89 -28.34
CA ARG A 415 12.94 14.91 -29.41
C ARG A 415 11.61 14.94 -30.14
N TYR A 416 10.97 13.78 -30.31
CA TYR A 416 9.69 13.68 -30.99
C TYR A 416 8.56 14.32 -30.17
N LEU A 417 8.43 13.95 -28.89
CA LEU A 417 7.46 14.53 -27.96
C LEU A 417 7.67 16.03 -27.78
N ARG A 418 8.93 16.47 -27.63
CA ARG A 418 9.26 17.91 -27.54
C ARG A 418 8.75 18.69 -28.75
N ARG A 419 8.88 18.14 -29.96
CA ARG A 419 8.36 18.79 -31.18
C ARG A 419 6.84 18.86 -31.21
N ILE A 420 6.13 17.87 -30.66
CA ILE A 420 4.68 17.93 -30.51
C ILE A 420 4.32 19.07 -29.56
N TRP A 421 5.06 19.17 -28.45
CA TRP A 421 4.88 20.21 -27.45
C TRP A 421 5.10 21.61 -28.00
N ASP A 422 6.24 21.83 -28.68
CA ASP A 422 6.57 23.09 -29.35
C ASP A 422 5.51 23.46 -30.40
N ASN A 423 4.95 22.46 -31.10
CA ASN A 423 3.91 22.67 -32.09
C ASN A 423 2.60 23.14 -31.43
N TYR A 424 2.07 22.41 -30.44
CA TYR A 424 0.85 22.83 -29.74
C TYR A 424 1.02 24.20 -29.09
N LYS A 425 2.17 24.47 -28.45
CA LYS A 425 2.47 25.80 -27.90
C LYS A 425 2.36 26.92 -28.94
N ALA A 426 2.73 26.65 -30.20
CA ALA A 426 2.72 27.63 -31.27
C ALA A 426 1.37 27.74 -32.00
N THR A 427 0.54 26.69 -31.97
CA THR A 427 -0.65 26.59 -32.84
C THR A 427 -1.98 26.42 -32.10
N ASP A 428 -1.98 25.90 -30.87
CA ASP A 428 -3.19 25.51 -30.13
C ASP A 428 -2.96 25.55 -28.61
N GLU A 429 -3.39 26.64 -27.96
CA GLU A 429 -3.22 26.85 -26.51
C GLU A 429 -3.91 25.77 -25.68
N ASN A 430 -5.14 25.37 -26.05
CA ASN A 430 -5.92 24.39 -25.28
C ASN A 430 -5.24 23.01 -25.29
N LYS A 431 -4.80 22.52 -26.45
CA LYS A 431 -4.04 21.26 -26.53
C LYS A 431 -2.71 21.32 -25.79
N PHE A 432 -2.06 22.49 -25.82
CA PHE A 432 -0.83 22.68 -25.06
C PHE A 432 -1.08 22.57 -23.55
N VAL A 433 -2.13 23.23 -23.05
CA VAL A 433 -2.52 23.19 -21.63
C VAL A 433 -2.95 21.78 -21.23
N GLU A 434 -3.82 21.13 -21.97
CA GLU A 434 -4.31 19.76 -21.69
C GLU A 434 -3.17 18.74 -21.57
N MET A 435 -2.25 18.74 -22.54
CA MET A 435 -1.06 17.89 -22.52
C MET A 435 -0.14 18.22 -21.33
N THR A 436 0.06 19.51 -21.04
CA THR A 436 0.92 19.94 -19.92
C THR A 436 0.29 19.57 -18.58
N ARG A 437 -1.03 19.72 -18.45
CA ARG A 437 -1.83 19.32 -17.29
C ARG A 437 -1.64 17.84 -16.99
N GLU A 438 -1.85 16.96 -17.96
CA GLU A 438 -1.69 15.51 -17.73
C GLU A 438 -0.25 15.13 -17.34
N PHE A 439 0.75 15.80 -17.93
CA PHE A 439 2.15 15.60 -17.54
C PHE A 439 2.40 15.99 -16.08
N LEU A 440 1.96 17.19 -15.67
CA LEU A 440 2.17 17.73 -14.32
C LEU A 440 1.34 16.99 -13.27
N ALA A 441 0.07 16.71 -13.54
CA ALA A 441 -0.83 15.94 -12.68
C ALA A 441 -0.30 14.53 -12.38
N SER A 442 0.49 13.96 -13.30
CA SER A 442 1.07 12.63 -13.11
C SER A 442 2.30 12.62 -12.21
N LYS A 443 2.92 13.77 -11.94
CA LYS A 443 4.17 13.87 -11.17
C LYS A 443 3.98 13.49 -9.71
N GLN A 444 4.88 12.65 -9.23
CA GLN A 444 4.87 12.11 -7.87
C GLN A 444 6.00 12.73 -7.02
N TYR A 445 5.83 12.72 -5.70
CA TYR A 445 6.76 13.32 -4.72
C TYR A 445 8.25 12.92 -4.90
N TYR A 446 8.53 11.71 -5.37
CA TYR A 446 9.89 11.18 -5.53
C TYR A 446 10.48 11.37 -6.94
N ASP A 447 9.75 11.97 -7.88
CA ASP A 447 10.28 12.17 -9.24
C ASP A 447 11.39 13.23 -9.24
N VAL A 448 12.44 13.01 -10.03
CA VAL A 448 13.55 13.98 -10.15
C VAL A 448 13.23 15.04 -11.20
N MET A 449 12.98 16.27 -10.73
CA MET A 449 12.64 17.44 -11.54
C MET A 449 13.84 18.01 -12.33
N TYR A 450 14.94 18.32 -11.63
CA TYR A 450 16.11 19.05 -12.17
C TYR A 450 16.99 18.28 -13.18
N GLY A 451 16.65 17.02 -13.47
CA GLY A 451 17.34 16.17 -14.46
C GLY A 451 16.45 15.73 -15.62
N SER A 452 15.21 16.24 -15.71
CA SER A 452 14.28 15.93 -16.78
C SER A 452 14.65 16.72 -18.05
N SER A 453 14.60 16.06 -19.20
CA SER A 453 14.78 16.73 -20.49
C SER A 453 13.60 17.61 -20.90
N PHE A 454 12.48 17.47 -20.17
CA PHE A 454 11.21 18.09 -20.47
C PHE A 454 10.87 19.21 -19.49
N PHE A 455 11.50 19.24 -18.30
CA PHE A 455 11.55 20.38 -17.38
C PHE A 455 12.02 21.66 -18.09
N ILE A 456 11.13 22.49 -18.65
CA ILE A 456 10.20 23.48 -18.06
C ILE A 456 10.89 24.73 -17.45
N ASP A 457 12.19 24.93 -17.59
CA ASP A 457 12.72 26.31 -17.50
C ASP A 457 12.11 27.22 -18.60
N LYS A 458 11.46 26.66 -19.64
CA LYS A 458 10.81 27.41 -20.75
C LYS A 458 9.28 27.44 -20.76
N TYR A 459 8.59 26.68 -19.89
CA TYR A 459 7.12 26.58 -19.94
C TYR A 459 6.41 26.97 -18.64
N PHE A 460 7.11 27.11 -17.51
CA PHE A 460 6.62 27.82 -16.33
C PHE A 460 6.76 29.35 -16.48
N GLU A 461 7.55 29.81 -17.46
CA GLU A 461 7.83 31.23 -17.70
C GLU A 461 6.60 32.03 -18.17
N LYS A 462 5.52 31.38 -18.64
CA LYS A 462 4.29 32.06 -19.08
C LYS A 462 3.12 31.76 -18.17
N LYS A 463 3.19 32.24 -16.93
CA LYS A 463 2.13 32.07 -15.92
C LYS A 463 0.79 32.63 -16.40
N GLU A 464 0.80 33.58 -17.34
CA GLU A 464 -0.38 34.24 -17.89
C GLU A 464 -1.29 33.32 -18.69
N VAL A 465 -0.76 32.23 -19.26
CA VAL A 465 -1.59 31.21 -19.92
C VAL A 465 -2.47 30.54 -18.87
N TRP A 466 -1.89 30.16 -17.74
CA TRP A 466 -2.57 29.40 -16.70
C TRP A 466 -3.67 30.19 -15.98
N TYR A 467 -3.63 31.52 -15.99
CA TYR A 467 -4.73 32.34 -15.46
C TYR A 467 -6.05 32.17 -16.24
N ARG A 468 -5.98 31.73 -17.52
CA ARG A 468 -7.17 31.41 -18.32
C ARG A 468 -7.65 29.97 -18.14
N HIS A 469 -6.86 29.13 -17.45
CA HIS A 469 -7.05 27.68 -17.34
C HIS A 469 -6.94 27.23 -15.87
N ILE A 470 -7.60 27.97 -14.96
CA ILE A 470 -7.54 27.70 -13.51
C ILE A 470 -8.11 26.32 -13.16
N ASP A 471 -9.12 25.83 -13.88
CA ASP A 471 -9.67 24.49 -13.68
C ASP A 471 -8.60 23.39 -13.93
N ASP A 472 -7.73 23.59 -14.91
CA ASP A 472 -6.63 22.67 -15.18
C ASP A 472 -5.54 22.74 -14.09
N ILE A 473 -5.31 23.91 -13.50
CA ILE A 473 -4.45 24.05 -12.31
C ILE A 473 -5.05 23.29 -11.13
N MET A 474 -6.35 23.44 -10.88
CA MET A 474 -7.04 22.71 -9.83
C MET A 474 -6.99 21.18 -10.05
N TYR A 475 -7.09 20.74 -11.30
CA TYR A 475 -6.88 19.33 -11.64
C TYR A 475 -5.45 18.87 -11.30
N ILE A 476 -4.42 19.66 -11.58
CA ILE A 476 -3.03 19.32 -11.21
C ILE A 476 -2.89 19.23 -9.68
N VAL A 477 -3.44 20.21 -8.95
CA VAL A 477 -3.41 20.23 -7.48
C VAL A 477 -4.02 18.98 -6.86
N LYS A 478 -5.13 18.49 -7.42
CA LYS A 478 -5.83 17.30 -6.91
C LYS A 478 -5.13 15.98 -7.23
N ASN A 479 -4.26 15.94 -8.24
CA ASN A 479 -3.69 14.69 -8.75
C ASN A 479 -2.17 14.55 -8.54
N SER A 480 -1.42 15.65 -8.44
CA SER A 480 0.02 15.62 -8.25
C SER A 480 0.40 15.56 -6.77
N THR A 481 1.50 14.87 -6.46
CA THR A 481 2.13 14.88 -5.13
C THR A 481 3.52 15.52 -5.15
N HIS A 482 3.97 16.05 -6.28
CA HIS A 482 5.31 16.61 -6.44
C HIS A 482 5.39 18.05 -5.91
N ASN A 483 6.27 18.28 -4.93
CA ASN A 483 6.36 19.56 -4.22
C ASN A 483 6.55 20.77 -5.13
N ASP A 484 7.50 20.72 -6.06
CA ASP A 484 7.78 21.88 -6.92
C ASP A 484 6.65 22.13 -7.95
N VAL A 485 5.92 21.10 -8.39
CA VAL A 485 4.74 21.25 -9.26
C VAL A 485 3.61 21.92 -8.49
N LEU A 486 3.38 21.48 -7.25
CA LEU A 486 2.39 22.10 -6.36
C LEU A 486 2.78 23.52 -5.98
N TYR A 487 4.08 23.82 -5.83
CA TYR A 487 4.57 25.18 -5.60
C TYR A 487 4.29 26.08 -6.81
N PHE A 488 4.52 25.61 -8.04
CA PHE A 488 4.11 26.33 -9.24
C PHE A 488 2.60 26.62 -9.25
N CYS A 489 1.77 25.62 -8.91
CA CYS A 489 0.32 25.81 -8.82
C CYS A 489 -0.05 26.88 -7.78
N TYR A 490 0.63 26.90 -6.63
CA TYR A 490 0.47 27.94 -5.61
C TYR A 490 0.78 29.33 -6.16
N GLU A 491 1.89 29.51 -6.87
CA GLU A 491 2.24 30.81 -7.46
C GLU A 491 1.19 31.29 -8.48
N VAL A 492 0.62 30.38 -9.27
CA VAL A 492 -0.45 30.71 -10.22
C VAL A 492 -1.74 31.08 -9.49
N LEU A 493 -2.16 30.28 -8.50
CA LEU A 493 -3.40 30.50 -7.75
C LEU A 493 -3.35 31.76 -6.89
N GLN A 494 -2.20 32.07 -6.30
CA GLN A 494 -2.01 33.32 -5.54
C GLN A 494 -2.20 34.55 -6.42
N GLU A 495 -1.69 34.52 -7.65
CA GLU A 495 -1.86 35.65 -8.57
C GLU A 495 -3.29 35.71 -9.13
N ALA A 496 -3.91 34.56 -9.41
CA ALA A 496 -5.32 34.47 -9.80
C ALA A 496 -6.25 35.03 -8.71
N GLN A 497 -5.93 34.81 -7.42
CA GLN A 497 -6.67 35.40 -6.30
C GLN A 497 -6.65 36.93 -6.34
N LYS A 498 -5.48 37.54 -6.54
CA LYS A 498 -5.34 39.01 -6.63
C LYS A 498 -6.15 39.61 -7.77
N GLN A 499 -6.35 38.83 -8.84
CA GLN A 499 -7.12 39.23 -10.02
C GLN A 499 -8.59 38.82 -9.95
N ASN A 500 -9.06 38.21 -8.84
CA ASN A 500 -10.41 37.67 -8.68
C ASN A 500 -10.82 36.66 -9.78
N LEU A 501 -9.86 35.82 -10.21
CA LEU A 501 -10.06 34.81 -11.25
C LEU A 501 -10.34 33.41 -10.69
N LEU A 502 -10.35 33.24 -9.36
CA LEU A 502 -10.60 31.94 -8.75
C LEU A 502 -12.09 31.56 -8.86
N PRO A 503 -12.39 30.27 -9.07
CA PRO A 503 -13.76 29.78 -8.98
C PRO A 503 -14.28 29.90 -7.54
N GLU A 504 -15.61 29.88 -7.41
CA GLU A 504 -16.22 29.75 -6.09
C GLU A 504 -16.05 28.30 -5.60
N PHE A 505 -15.25 28.12 -4.56
CA PHE A 505 -15.03 26.80 -3.98
C PHE A 505 -16.11 26.45 -2.95
N GLU A 506 -16.63 25.22 -3.06
CA GLU A 506 -17.45 24.60 -2.03
C GLU A 506 -16.63 24.37 -0.75
N LEU A 507 -17.28 24.42 0.40
CA LEU A 507 -16.58 24.32 1.69
C LEU A 507 -15.85 22.98 1.84
N LYS A 508 -16.50 21.87 1.46
CA LYS A 508 -15.90 20.52 1.50
C LYS A 508 -14.69 20.40 0.58
N GLU A 509 -14.72 21.08 -0.56
CA GLU A 509 -13.60 21.10 -1.50
C GLU A 509 -12.40 21.83 -0.89
N LEU A 510 -12.61 22.99 -0.28
CA LEU A 510 -11.55 23.73 0.43
C LEU A 510 -10.94 22.91 1.58
N ILE A 511 -11.76 22.16 2.32
CA ILE A 511 -11.32 21.26 3.39
C ILE A 511 -10.39 20.15 2.85
N GLN A 512 -10.68 19.60 1.67
CA GLN A 512 -9.80 18.62 1.04
C GLN A 512 -8.52 19.28 0.52
N LEU A 513 -8.64 20.44 -0.12
CA LEU A 513 -7.52 21.17 -0.70
C LEU A 513 -6.55 21.71 0.36
N SER A 514 -7.00 22.02 1.57
CA SER A 514 -6.11 22.38 2.68
C SER A 514 -5.22 21.23 3.17
N GLN A 515 -5.44 20.00 2.69
CA GLN A 515 -4.63 18.83 3.07
C GLN A 515 -3.60 18.42 2.01
N VAL A 516 -3.44 19.21 0.95
CA VAL A 516 -2.43 18.93 -0.08
C VAL A 516 -1.01 18.90 0.52
N PRO A 517 -0.10 18.03 0.04
CA PRO A 517 1.22 17.84 0.65
C PRO A 517 2.10 19.10 0.71
N ASN A 518 1.87 20.07 -0.18
CA ASN A 518 2.63 21.30 -0.24
C ASN A 518 2.13 22.32 0.80
N GLN A 519 3.02 22.72 1.71
CA GLN A 519 2.66 23.60 2.84
C GLN A 519 2.14 24.99 2.40
N SER A 520 2.73 25.61 1.38
CA SER A 520 2.30 26.94 0.92
C SER A 520 0.90 26.88 0.31
N LEU A 521 0.64 25.84 -0.48
CA LEU A 521 -0.64 25.62 -1.12
C LEU A 521 -1.73 25.23 -0.12
N SER A 522 -1.40 24.36 0.84
CA SER A 522 -2.28 24.00 1.95
C SER A 522 -2.73 25.25 2.73
N LYS A 523 -1.78 26.08 3.15
CA LYS A 523 -2.07 27.36 3.85
C LYS A 523 -2.92 28.32 3.03
N PHE A 524 -2.66 28.42 1.72
CA PHE A 524 -3.48 29.23 0.83
C PHE A 524 -4.96 28.81 0.84
N PHE A 525 -5.24 27.51 0.78
CA PHE A 525 -6.62 27.03 0.87
C PHE A 525 -7.19 27.14 2.28
N GLU A 526 -6.37 27.02 3.33
CA GLU A 526 -6.79 27.34 4.71
C GLU A 526 -7.26 28.80 4.81
N GLU A 527 -6.51 29.76 4.25
CA GLU A 527 -6.86 31.19 4.25
C GLU A 527 -8.19 31.47 3.52
N LEU A 528 -8.51 30.71 2.47
CA LEU A 528 -9.81 30.79 1.77
C LEU A 528 -10.94 30.12 2.56
N LEU A 529 -10.64 29.05 3.29
CA LEU A 529 -11.59 28.28 4.09
C LEU A 529 -12.05 29.04 5.35
N MET A 530 -11.11 29.70 6.05
CA MET A 530 -11.36 30.34 7.36
C MET A 530 -12.53 31.33 7.37
N PRO A 531 -12.64 32.29 6.42
CA PRO A 531 -13.77 33.21 6.39
C PRO A 531 -15.11 32.51 6.21
N LYS A 532 -15.15 31.46 5.35
CA LYS A 532 -16.38 30.70 5.10
C LYS A 532 -16.80 29.90 6.33
N LEU A 533 -15.87 29.25 7.03
CA LEU A 533 -16.15 28.56 8.30
C LEU A 533 -16.66 29.54 9.37
N LYS A 534 -16.01 30.70 9.51
CA LYS A 534 -16.42 31.73 10.48
C LYS A 534 -17.79 32.32 10.19
N ALA A 535 -18.22 32.35 8.92
CA ALA A 535 -19.53 32.83 8.52
C ALA A 535 -20.67 31.85 8.83
N LEU A 536 -20.38 30.56 9.04
CA LEU A 536 -21.42 29.57 9.36
C LEU A 536 -22.10 29.90 10.71
N THR A 537 -23.42 29.88 10.69
CA THR A 537 -24.29 30.13 11.86
C THR A 537 -25.12 28.90 12.24
N ALA A 538 -25.24 27.92 11.36
CA ALA A 538 -25.93 26.66 11.61
C ALA A 538 -24.92 25.51 11.60
N PHE A 539 -25.16 24.52 12.46
CA PHE A 539 -24.33 23.34 12.54
C PHE A 539 -24.65 22.38 11.37
N ASP A 540 -23.59 21.94 10.70
CA ASP A 540 -23.60 20.88 9.68
C ASP A 540 -22.65 19.78 10.13
N ALA A 541 -23.21 18.58 10.32
CA ALA A 541 -22.51 17.40 10.81
C ALA A 541 -21.48 16.87 9.79
N GLU A 542 -21.77 16.94 8.50
CA GLU A 542 -20.88 16.41 7.46
C GLU A 542 -19.64 17.30 7.32
N ILE A 543 -19.83 18.62 7.39
CA ILE A 543 -18.72 19.59 7.46
C ILE A 543 -17.85 19.30 8.69
N MET A 544 -18.47 19.14 9.86
CA MET A 544 -17.73 18.87 11.10
C MET A 544 -16.94 17.56 11.02
N LEU A 545 -17.54 16.47 10.56
CA LEU A 545 -16.84 15.18 10.39
C LEU A 545 -15.66 15.28 9.42
N THR A 546 -15.79 16.07 8.35
CA THR A 546 -14.69 16.29 7.40
C THR A 546 -13.55 17.08 8.05
N LEU A 547 -13.87 18.10 8.87
CA LEU A 547 -12.87 18.88 9.62
C LEU A 547 -12.18 18.04 10.71
N MET A 548 -12.90 17.13 11.35
CA MET A 548 -12.37 16.29 12.42
C MET A 548 -11.28 15.32 11.95
N ASN A 549 -11.30 14.94 10.67
CA ASN A 549 -10.30 14.09 10.03
C ASN A 549 -9.02 14.84 9.59
N MET A 550 -8.91 16.14 9.89
CA MET A 550 -7.78 16.95 9.45
C MET A 550 -6.57 16.82 10.37
N LYS A 551 -5.38 16.88 9.77
CA LYS A 551 -4.09 16.87 10.49
C LYS A 551 -3.63 18.24 10.99
N SER A 552 -4.22 19.33 10.49
CA SER A 552 -3.83 20.70 10.84
C SER A 552 -4.40 21.10 12.21
N GLU A 553 -3.53 21.32 13.20
CA GLU A 553 -3.92 21.73 14.56
C GLU A 553 -4.76 23.03 14.53
N VAL A 554 -4.42 23.96 13.63
CA VAL A 554 -5.16 25.22 13.45
C VAL A 554 -6.60 24.93 13.03
N LEU A 555 -6.80 24.04 12.05
CA LEU A 555 -8.14 23.67 11.59
C LEU A 555 -8.91 22.85 12.63
N GLN A 556 -8.23 21.99 13.41
CA GLN A 556 -8.85 21.27 14.51
C GLN A 556 -9.39 22.23 15.57
N ASN A 557 -8.62 23.25 15.95
CA ASN A 557 -9.07 24.28 16.89
C ASN A 557 -10.26 25.07 16.33
N VAL A 558 -10.21 25.44 15.05
CA VAL A 558 -11.33 26.14 14.39
C VAL A 558 -12.58 25.27 14.29
N ALA A 559 -12.44 23.96 14.11
CA ALA A 559 -13.56 23.03 14.12
C ALA A 559 -14.19 22.91 15.53
N LYS A 560 -13.37 22.90 16.59
CA LYS A 560 -13.86 22.98 17.98
C LYS A 560 -14.63 24.29 18.22
N GLU A 561 -14.10 25.43 17.77
CA GLU A 561 -14.78 26.72 17.85
C GLU A 561 -16.10 26.74 17.06
N TYR A 562 -16.10 26.18 15.84
CA TYR A 562 -17.29 26.05 14.99
C TYR A 562 -18.39 25.23 15.67
N PHE A 563 -18.03 24.08 16.26
CA PHE A 563 -18.94 23.23 17.02
C PHE A 563 -19.58 23.99 18.19
N VAL A 564 -18.78 24.68 19.01
CA VAL A 564 -19.27 25.46 20.16
C VAL A 564 -20.15 26.62 19.71
N LYS A 565 -19.69 27.41 18.72
CA LYS A 565 -20.40 28.60 18.22
C LYS A 565 -21.78 28.27 17.66
N THR A 566 -21.92 27.12 17.00
CA THR A 566 -23.17 26.70 16.35
C THR A 566 -24.07 25.87 17.26
N ASN A 567 -23.74 25.72 18.55
CA ASN A 567 -24.39 24.78 19.47
C ASN A 567 -24.54 23.40 18.83
N GLY A 568 -23.45 22.89 18.26
CA GLY A 568 -23.44 21.71 17.43
C GLY A 568 -24.06 20.50 18.12
N LYS A 569 -24.94 19.82 17.40
CA LYS A 569 -25.57 18.58 17.86
C LYS A 569 -25.51 17.55 16.75
N PHE A 570 -24.84 16.45 17.01
CA PHE A 570 -24.81 15.30 16.12
C PHE A 570 -26.04 14.41 16.35
N SER A 571 -26.48 13.74 15.29
CA SER A 571 -27.42 12.64 15.42
C SER A 571 -26.76 11.47 16.17
N PRO A 572 -27.56 10.60 16.81
CA PRO A 572 -27.06 9.36 17.42
C PRO A 572 -26.19 8.52 16.48
N GLU A 573 -26.59 8.42 15.21
CA GLU A 573 -25.84 7.69 14.18
C GLU A 573 -24.49 8.34 13.87
N ASN A 574 -24.45 9.67 13.77
CA ASN A 574 -23.22 10.39 13.49
C ASN A 574 -22.21 10.25 14.63
N ILE A 575 -22.64 10.26 15.90
CA ILE A 575 -21.72 10.03 17.04
C ILE A 575 -21.20 8.59 17.04
N ALA A 576 -22.04 7.59 16.76
CA ALA A 576 -21.60 6.20 16.66
C ALA A 576 -20.55 6.02 15.55
N ASN A 577 -20.74 6.66 14.39
CA ASN A 577 -19.76 6.67 13.30
C ASN A 577 -18.48 7.43 13.69
N MET A 578 -18.61 8.55 14.41
CA MET A 578 -17.48 9.36 14.87
C MET A 578 -16.56 8.59 15.81
N LEU A 579 -17.10 7.72 16.66
CA LEU A 579 -16.32 6.85 17.55
C LEU A 579 -15.38 5.90 16.78
N CYS A 580 -15.62 5.65 15.49
CA CYS A 580 -14.77 4.82 14.65
C CYS A 580 -13.53 5.55 14.09
N MET A 581 -13.33 6.83 14.42
CA MET A 581 -12.19 7.63 13.94
C MET A 581 -10.92 7.36 14.75
N ASP A 582 -9.78 7.22 14.07
CA ASP A 582 -8.47 7.03 14.71
C ASP A 582 -8.06 8.19 15.63
N THR A 583 -8.62 9.39 15.40
CA THR A 583 -8.32 10.62 16.17
C THR A 583 -9.36 10.93 17.24
N ILE A 584 -10.20 9.97 17.64
CA ILE A 584 -11.35 10.23 18.52
C ILE A 584 -10.97 10.84 19.88
N GLU A 585 -9.78 10.57 20.38
CA GLU A 585 -9.27 11.11 21.65
C GLU A 585 -9.17 12.65 21.62
N ASP A 586 -8.76 13.23 20.49
CA ASP A 586 -8.67 14.69 20.29
C ASP A 586 -10.03 15.39 20.36
N TRP A 587 -11.10 14.61 20.26
CA TRP A 587 -12.50 15.02 20.17
C TRP A 587 -13.34 14.57 21.36
N TYR A 588 -12.71 14.12 22.45
CA TYR A 588 -13.40 13.67 23.67
C TYR A 588 -14.50 14.64 24.15
N GLU A 589 -14.20 15.95 24.23
CA GLU A 589 -15.18 16.94 24.69
C GLU A 589 -16.38 17.08 23.75
N VAL A 590 -16.19 16.90 22.43
CA VAL A 590 -17.29 16.91 21.45
C VAL A 590 -18.15 15.65 21.63
N VAL A 591 -17.53 14.48 21.76
CA VAL A 591 -18.25 13.21 22.05
C VAL A 591 -19.07 13.34 23.32
N LYS A 592 -18.43 13.75 24.41
CA LYS A 592 -19.02 13.88 25.74
C LYS A 592 -20.19 14.85 25.73
N THR A 593 -20.01 16.05 25.18
CA THR A 593 -21.06 17.07 25.11
C THR A 593 -22.31 16.54 24.40
N ASN A 594 -22.16 15.77 23.32
CA ASN A 594 -23.30 15.19 22.60
C ASN A 594 -23.99 14.06 23.39
N ILE A 595 -23.21 13.12 23.95
CA ILE A 595 -23.77 12.02 24.74
C ILE A 595 -24.48 12.55 26.00
N ASP A 596 -23.94 13.59 26.63
CA ASP A 596 -24.51 14.18 27.84
C ASP A 596 -25.85 14.88 27.61
N VAL A 597 -26.12 15.39 26.40
CA VAL A 597 -27.39 16.05 26.08
C VAL A 597 -28.41 15.14 25.40
N PHE A 598 -28.07 13.89 25.09
CA PHE A 598 -29.03 12.93 24.53
C PHE A 598 -30.20 12.70 25.48
N ASN A 599 -31.41 12.79 24.93
CA ASN A 599 -32.59 12.27 25.60
C ASN A 599 -32.61 10.73 25.54
N ALA A 600 -33.58 10.10 26.22
CA ALA A 600 -33.67 8.64 26.26
C ALA A 600 -33.82 7.98 24.88
N GLU A 601 -34.55 8.59 23.94
CA GLU A 601 -34.75 8.04 22.59
C GLU A 601 -33.47 8.14 21.76
N GLU A 602 -32.82 9.29 21.80
CA GLU A 602 -31.54 9.55 21.13
C GLU A 602 -30.45 8.60 21.66
N TYR A 603 -30.40 8.39 22.97
CA TYR A 603 -29.47 7.44 23.58
C TYR A 603 -29.70 6.00 23.13
N ILE A 604 -30.97 5.56 23.05
CA ILE A 604 -31.31 4.22 22.58
C ILE A 604 -30.92 4.02 21.11
N ALA A 605 -31.17 5.03 20.27
CA ALA A 605 -30.73 5.00 18.88
C ALA A 605 -29.20 4.92 18.77
N PHE A 606 -28.50 5.71 19.60
CA PHE A 606 -27.03 5.73 19.63
C PHE A 606 -26.45 4.37 20.00
N ILE A 607 -26.93 3.74 21.08
CA ILE A 607 -26.42 2.43 21.52
C ILE A 607 -26.73 1.35 20.47
N LYS A 608 -27.89 1.38 19.82
CA LYS A 608 -28.20 0.45 18.73
C LYS A 608 -27.21 0.60 17.58
N GLU A 609 -26.90 1.82 17.16
CA GLU A 609 -25.94 2.05 16.09
C GLU A 609 -24.52 1.65 16.50
N LEU A 610 -24.09 2.02 17.71
CA LEU A 610 -22.79 1.62 18.24
C LEU A 610 -22.61 0.10 18.26
N THR A 611 -23.68 -0.64 18.59
CA THR A 611 -23.62 -2.11 18.58
C THR A 611 -23.51 -2.74 17.19
N SER A 612 -23.77 -1.99 16.12
CA SER A 612 -23.53 -2.43 14.74
C SER A 612 -22.02 -2.45 14.41
N ASN A 613 -21.24 -1.53 14.99
CA ASN A 613 -19.81 -1.27 14.68
C ASN A 613 -18.82 -1.71 15.78
N ILE A 614 -19.04 -2.88 16.38
CA ILE A 614 -18.44 -3.34 17.66
C ILE A 614 -16.94 -3.75 17.64
N ASN A 615 -16.27 -3.78 16.49
CA ASN A 615 -14.94 -4.40 16.35
C ASN A 615 -13.74 -3.47 16.64
N ILE A 616 -13.94 -2.34 17.32
CA ILE A 616 -12.92 -1.30 17.51
C ILE A 616 -12.51 -1.24 19.00
N GLU A 617 -11.21 -1.09 19.26
CA GLU A 617 -10.68 -0.78 20.59
C GLU A 617 -10.75 0.72 20.83
N TYR A 618 -11.28 1.13 21.99
CA TYR A 618 -11.47 2.53 22.34
C TYR A 618 -10.49 2.95 23.45
N PRO A 619 -10.06 4.23 23.47
CA PRO A 619 -9.34 4.81 24.60
C PRO A 619 -10.12 4.69 25.92
N GLU A 620 -9.42 4.55 27.06
CA GLU A 620 -10.03 4.33 28.39
C GLU A 620 -11.04 5.42 28.79
N ASN A 621 -10.73 6.69 28.50
CA ASN A 621 -11.63 7.82 28.78
C ASN A 621 -12.96 7.73 28.01
N ILE A 622 -12.93 7.24 26.76
CA ILE A 622 -14.13 7.01 25.95
C ILE A 622 -14.92 5.81 26.51
N ILE A 623 -14.24 4.73 26.91
CA ILE A 623 -14.87 3.57 27.55
C ILE A 623 -15.63 4.01 28.81
N GLU A 624 -14.97 4.78 29.69
CA GLU A 624 -15.58 5.28 30.93
C GLU A 624 -16.80 6.18 30.65
N LEU A 625 -16.72 7.06 29.65
CA LEU A 625 -17.84 7.88 29.21
C LEU A 625 -19.04 7.03 28.76
N LEU A 626 -18.78 6.01 27.94
CA LEU A 626 -19.82 5.11 27.43
C LEU A 626 -20.46 4.28 28.54
N GLN A 627 -19.67 3.74 29.47
CA GLN A 627 -20.20 3.00 30.63
C GLN A 627 -21.06 3.90 31.54
N ASN A 628 -20.61 5.13 31.81
CA ASN A 628 -21.36 6.08 32.63
C ASN A 628 -22.65 6.58 31.95
N SER A 629 -22.70 6.57 30.62
CA SER A 629 -23.86 7.02 29.84
C SER A 629 -25.13 6.18 30.07
N VAL A 630 -25.02 4.97 30.63
CA VAL A 630 -26.19 4.12 30.93
C VAL A 630 -27.19 4.81 31.88
N LYS A 631 -26.71 5.75 32.72
CA LYS A 631 -27.56 6.59 33.58
C LYS A 631 -28.59 7.43 32.80
N LYS A 632 -28.45 7.60 31.48
CA LYS A 632 -29.49 8.22 30.64
C LYS A 632 -30.80 7.41 30.64
N LEU A 633 -30.76 6.14 31.03
CA LEU A 633 -31.96 5.34 31.27
C LEU A 633 -32.72 5.76 32.53
N ASP A 634 -32.16 6.54 33.45
CA ASP A 634 -32.86 7.02 34.66
C ASP A 634 -34.14 7.78 34.29
N THR A 635 -34.09 8.58 33.21
CA THR A 635 -35.21 9.36 32.69
C THR A 635 -36.04 8.64 31.61
N ALA A 636 -35.67 7.41 31.23
CA ALA A 636 -36.35 6.66 30.17
C ALA A 636 -37.64 5.98 30.66
N THR A 637 -38.64 5.92 29.78
CA THR A 637 -39.88 5.17 30.01
C THR A 637 -39.62 3.66 30.09
N ILE A 638 -40.54 2.91 30.67
CA ILE A 638 -40.45 1.45 30.77
C ILE A 638 -40.33 0.83 29.37
N THR A 639 -41.15 1.27 28.41
CA THR A 639 -41.12 0.77 27.02
C THR A 639 -39.77 1.02 26.33
N GLN A 640 -39.16 2.17 26.57
CA GLN A 640 -37.82 2.51 26.06
C GLN A 640 -36.74 1.58 26.66
N LYS A 641 -36.76 1.37 27.98
CA LYS A 641 -35.86 0.42 28.66
C LYS A 641 -36.02 -1.00 28.13
N GLN A 642 -37.26 -1.48 27.99
CA GLN A 642 -37.57 -2.80 27.42
C GLN A 642 -37.07 -2.95 25.98
N THR A 643 -37.16 -1.88 25.18
CA THR A 643 -36.69 -1.87 23.79
C THR A 643 -35.19 -2.11 23.71
N LEU A 644 -34.40 -1.40 24.52
CA LEU A 644 -32.94 -1.54 24.52
C LEU A 644 -32.50 -2.86 25.17
N MET A 645 -33.19 -3.31 26.22
CA MET A 645 -32.96 -4.63 26.83
C MET A 645 -33.13 -5.75 25.79
N LYS A 646 -34.25 -5.77 25.05
CA LYS A 646 -34.52 -6.77 23.99
C LYS A 646 -33.40 -6.81 22.95
N HIS A 647 -32.90 -5.64 22.54
CA HIS A 647 -31.80 -5.51 21.59
C HIS A 647 -30.53 -6.23 22.10
N PHE A 648 -30.10 -5.97 23.33
CA PHE A 648 -28.92 -6.64 23.89
C PHE A 648 -29.12 -8.14 24.12
N ILE A 649 -30.31 -8.59 24.53
CA ILE A 649 -30.59 -10.03 24.65
C ILE A 649 -30.41 -10.73 23.30
N VAL A 650 -30.94 -10.16 22.21
CA VAL A 650 -30.77 -10.71 20.85
C VAL A 650 -29.28 -10.78 20.47
N LEU A 651 -28.49 -9.75 20.77
CA LEU A 651 -27.05 -9.74 20.49
C LEU A 651 -26.29 -10.83 21.25
N LEU A 652 -26.61 -11.02 22.54
CA LEU A 652 -26.00 -12.06 23.38
C LEU A 652 -26.34 -13.47 22.88
N LEU A 653 -27.60 -13.72 22.50
CA LEU A 653 -28.07 -15.03 22.02
C LEU A 653 -27.45 -15.40 20.67
N ASN A 654 -27.21 -14.42 19.79
CA ASN A 654 -26.59 -14.63 18.48
C ASN A 654 -25.06 -14.77 18.53
N ASN A 655 -24.45 -14.82 19.72
CA ASN A 655 -23.01 -14.93 19.93
C ASN A 655 -22.18 -13.89 19.13
N LYS A 656 -22.69 -12.66 19.00
CA LYS A 656 -21.89 -11.59 18.39
C LYS A 656 -20.70 -11.33 19.31
N LYS A 657 -19.47 -11.41 18.78
CA LYS A 657 -18.26 -11.10 19.55
C LYS A 657 -18.33 -9.63 19.96
N MET A 658 -18.37 -9.36 21.26
CA MET A 658 -18.41 -8.00 21.83
C MET A 658 -17.16 -7.78 22.68
N PRO A 659 -16.53 -6.58 22.63
CA PRO A 659 -15.54 -6.17 23.61
C PRO A 659 -16.10 -6.20 25.02
N GLU A 660 -15.20 -6.25 25.99
CA GLU A 660 -15.55 -6.37 27.41
C GLU A 660 -16.43 -5.21 27.89
N PHE A 661 -16.08 -3.97 27.52
CA PHE A 661 -16.85 -2.79 27.92
C PHE A 661 -18.29 -2.79 27.36
N MET A 662 -18.50 -3.28 26.13
CA MET A 662 -19.84 -3.41 25.55
C MET A 662 -20.66 -4.49 26.24
N THR A 663 -19.99 -5.56 26.70
CA THR A 663 -20.63 -6.61 27.50
C THR A 663 -21.10 -6.06 28.85
N GLU A 664 -20.31 -5.19 29.47
CA GLU A 664 -20.69 -4.52 30.71
C GLU A 664 -21.83 -3.52 30.52
N ILE A 665 -21.83 -2.74 29.42
CA ILE A 665 -22.98 -1.88 29.06
C ILE A 665 -24.24 -2.74 28.89
N ALA A 666 -24.14 -3.88 28.20
CA ALA A 666 -25.26 -4.80 28.03
C ALA A 666 -25.81 -5.31 29.38
N GLU A 667 -24.95 -5.73 30.30
CA GLU A 667 -25.33 -6.16 31.65
C GLU A 667 -26.03 -5.03 32.44
N ASN A 668 -25.47 -3.81 32.39
CA ASN A 668 -26.02 -2.65 33.06
C ASN A 668 -27.39 -2.23 32.51
N VAL A 669 -27.60 -2.36 31.20
CA VAL A 669 -28.88 -2.09 30.52
C VAL A 669 -29.90 -3.19 30.79
N ILE A 670 -29.51 -4.46 30.67
CA ILE A 670 -30.43 -5.60 30.83
C ILE A 670 -31.00 -5.63 32.24
N PHE A 671 -30.13 -5.53 33.24
CA PHE A 671 -30.52 -5.57 34.64
C PHE A 671 -30.86 -4.17 35.18
N TYR A 672 -31.07 -3.20 34.30
CA TYR A 672 -31.58 -1.89 34.68
C TYR A 672 -33.04 -1.99 35.18
N LEU A 673 -33.83 -2.91 34.62
CA LEU A 673 -35.21 -3.16 35.03
C LEU A 673 -35.28 -3.95 36.35
N PRO A 674 -36.19 -3.59 37.27
CA PRO A 674 -36.49 -4.40 38.45
C PRO A 674 -37.00 -5.79 38.09
N TYR A 675 -36.84 -6.76 39.01
CA TYR A 675 -37.17 -8.17 38.81
C TYR A 675 -38.55 -8.42 38.16
N GLU A 676 -39.63 -7.85 38.71
CA GLU A 676 -40.99 -8.06 38.18
C GLU A 676 -41.17 -7.56 36.74
N GLN A 677 -40.60 -6.39 36.41
CA GLN A 677 -40.67 -5.83 35.07
C GLN A 677 -39.80 -6.63 34.08
N LEU A 678 -38.63 -7.09 34.54
CA LEU A 678 -37.74 -7.96 33.77
C LEU A 678 -38.46 -9.28 33.44
N LYS A 679 -39.09 -9.90 34.43
CA LYS A 679 -39.88 -11.13 34.28
C LYS A 679 -41.04 -10.97 33.29
N GLU A 680 -41.84 -9.92 33.44
CA GLU A 680 -42.94 -9.61 32.52
C GLU A 680 -42.43 -9.49 31.07
N THR A 681 -41.32 -8.77 30.88
CA THR A 681 -40.75 -8.52 29.55
C THR A 681 -40.17 -9.80 28.92
N LEU A 682 -39.65 -10.73 29.72
CA LEU A 682 -39.03 -11.97 29.28
C LEU A 682 -40.03 -13.06 28.85
N GLN A 683 -41.32 -12.95 29.21
CA GLN A 683 -42.33 -13.96 28.87
C GLN A 683 -42.34 -14.29 27.36
N ASN A 684 -42.23 -13.25 26.54
CA ASN A 684 -42.29 -13.34 25.08
C ASN A 684 -40.91 -13.51 24.39
N ILE A 685 -39.83 -13.79 25.13
CA ILE A 685 -38.46 -13.91 24.59
C ILE A 685 -37.95 -15.34 24.75
N GLU A 686 -37.53 -15.97 23.67
CA GLU A 686 -36.93 -17.31 23.70
C GLU A 686 -35.42 -17.24 24.02
N LEU A 687 -35.01 -17.78 25.17
CA LEU A 687 -33.62 -17.73 25.66
C LEU A 687 -32.78 -18.95 25.22
N LYS A 688 -32.93 -19.38 23.97
CA LYS A 688 -32.13 -20.46 23.38
C LYS A 688 -30.86 -19.87 22.75
N HIS A 689 -29.71 -20.48 23.03
CA HIS A 689 -28.41 -20.03 22.54
C HIS A 689 -27.57 -21.22 22.05
N SER A 690 -26.66 -20.96 21.11
CA SER A 690 -25.58 -21.89 20.74
C SER A 690 -24.39 -21.76 21.70
N THR A 691 -23.18 -22.16 21.30
CA THR A 691 -21.96 -21.88 22.05
C THR A 691 -21.79 -20.37 22.24
N ILE A 692 -21.76 -19.90 23.49
CA ILE A 692 -21.54 -18.51 23.89
C ILE A 692 -20.41 -18.45 24.93
N SER A 693 -19.84 -17.27 25.17
CA SER A 693 -18.84 -17.09 26.22
C SER A 693 -19.42 -17.37 27.61
N GLU A 694 -18.57 -17.73 28.57
CA GLU A 694 -18.97 -18.00 29.95
C GLU A 694 -19.70 -16.81 30.59
N ARG A 695 -19.20 -15.58 30.37
CA ARG A 695 -19.84 -14.35 30.86
C ARG A 695 -21.23 -14.11 30.27
N ASN A 696 -21.40 -14.33 28.96
CA ASN A 696 -22.72 -14.23 28.32
C ASN A 696 -23.65 -15.34 28.82
N TYR A 697 -23.12 -16.54 29.03
CA TYR A 697 -23.88 -17.67 29.58
C TYR A 697 -24.41 -17.36 30.97
N ASN A 698 -23.60 -16.76 31.84
CA ASN A 698 -23.99 -16.32 33.18
C ASN A 698 -25.14 -15.30 33.13
N THR A 699 -25.05 -14.30 32.25
CA THR A 699 -26.11 -13.31 32.04
C THR A 699 -27.42 -13.96 31.57
N ILE A 700 -27.35 -14.86 30.57
CA ILE A 700 -28.55 -15.57 30.07
C ILE A 700 -29.13 -16.51 31.14
N ALA A 701 -28.30 -17.14 31.97
CA ALA A 701 -28.76 -18.01 33.04
C ALA A 701 -29.52 -17.23 34.13
N LEU A 702 -29.09 -16.01 34.47
CA LEU A 702 -29.86 -15.11 35.35
C LEU A 702 -31.21 -14.74 34.72
N LEU A 703 -31.25 -14.41 33.42
CA LEU A 703 -32.51 -14.13 32.74
C LEU A 703 -33.45 -15.33 32.72
N LYS A 704 -32.94 -16.55 32.55
CA LYS A 704 -33.73 -17.79 32.66
C LYS A 704 -34.30 -17.96 34.06
N ALA A 705 -33.49 -17.73 35.09
CA ALA A 705 -33.94 -17.79 36.49
C ALA A 705 -35.06 -16.79 36.79
N VAL A 706 -34.95 -15.56 36.28
CA VAL A 706 -36.02 -14.55 36.40
C VAL A 706 -37.27 -14.95 35.60
N LYS A 707 -37.10 -15.50 34.40
CA LYS A 707 -38.23 -15.90 33.54
C LYS A 707 -39.02 -17.07 34.13
N GLU A 708 -38.33 -18.04 34.72
CA GLU A 708 -38.88 -19.32 35.18
C GLU A 708 -39.20 -19.34 36.69
N ASP A 709 -38.93 -18.26 37.43
CA ASP A 709 -38.95 -18.21 38.90
C ASP A 709 -38.20 -19.38 39.55
N ASN A 710 -37.03 -19.71 39.01
CA ASN A 710 -36.28 -20.89 39.43
C ASN A 710 -34.84 -20.56 39.79
N MET A 711 -34.35 -21.22 40.85
CA MET A 711 -33.02 -20.99 41.38
C MET A 711 -31.94 -21.56 40.45
N LEU A 712 -30.87 -20.79 40.24
CA LEU A 712 -29.75 -21.18 39.37
C LEU A 712 -29.05 -22.46 39.85
N LYS A 713 -28.36 -23.16 38.95
CA LYS A 713 -27.49 -24.29 39.31
C LYS A 713 -26.24 -23.81 40.03
N ASP A 714 -25.72 -24.61 40.95
CA ASP A 714 -24.59 -24.25 41.81
C ASP A 714 -23.35 -23.83 41.01
N GLY A 715 -23.01 -24.53 39.93
CA GLY A 715 -21.87 -24.18 39.09
C GLY A 715 -22.01 -22.81 38.41
N ILE A 716 -23.23 -22.36 38.13
CA ILE A 716 -23.48 -21.02 37.54
C ILE A 716 -23.35 -19.95 38.63
N ILE A 717 -23.88 -20.21 39.82
CA ILE A 717 -23.75 -19.30 40.96
C ILE A 717 -22.26 -19.11 41.30
N LEU A 718 -21.48 -20.19 41.32
CA LEU A 718 -20.03 -20.11 41.52
C LEU A 718 -19.35 -19.27 40.44
N SER A 719 -19.59 -19.56 39.16
CA SER A 719 -19.00 -18.82 38.04
C SER A 719 -19.34 -17.31 38.09
N ILE A 720 -20.58 -16.96 38.46
CA ILE A 720 -20.99 -15.55 38.65
C ILE A 720 -20.22 -14.89 39.80
N LEU A 721 -20.02 -15.59 40.92
CA LEU A 721 -19.32 -15.02 42.07
C LEU A 721 -17.82 -14.85 41.82
N GLU A 722 -17.23 -15.68 40.96
CA GLU A 722 -15.81 -15.60 40.61
C GLU A 722 -15.52 -14.60 39.49
N THR A 723 -16.38 -14.52 38.47
CA THR A 723 -16.11 -13.78 37.22
C THR A 723 -17.14 -12.71 36.87
N GLY A 724 -18.25 -12.62 37.60
CA GLY A 724 -19.34 -11.71 37.30
C GLY A 724 -19.05 -10.25 37.69
N THR A 725 -19.64 -9.31 36.95
CA THR A 725 -19.60 -7.90 37.32
C THR A 725 -20.45 -7.61 38.56
N ALA A 726 -20.21 -6.47 39.20
CA ALA A 726 -20.98 -6.01 40.35
C ALA A 726 -22.50 -6.01 40.07
N LYS A 727 -22.91 -5.67 38.83
CA LYS A 727 -24.32 -5.68 38.43
C LYS A 727 -24.91 -7.09 38.34
N VAL A 728 -24.17 -8.03 37.76
CA VAL A 728 -24.55 -9.45 37.66
C VAL A 728 -24.66 -10.08 39.05
N VAL A 729 -23.68 -9.82 39.94
CA VAL A 729 -23.70 -10.30 41.35
C VAL A 729 -24.85 -9.67 42.14
N LYS A 730 -25.12 -8.38 41.94
CA LYS A 730 -26.28 -7.72 42.55
C LYS A 730 -27.60 -8.37 42.09
N THR A 731 -27.72 -8.65 40.80
CA THR A 731 -28.91 -9.32 40.25
C THR A 731 -29.07 -10.73 40.81
N LEU A 732 -27.98 -11.51 40.89
CA LEU A 732 -27.99 -12.81 41.58
C LEU A 732 -28.49 -12.68 43.01
N THR A 733 -28.06 -11.65 43.74
CA THR A 733 -28.50 -11.38 45.12
C THR A 733 -30.00 -11.10 45.20
N GLU A 734 -30.54 -10.30 44.27
CA GLU A 734 -31.96 -10.01 44.18
C GLU A 734 -32.78 -11.28 43.88
N ILE A 735 -32.33 -12.12 42.93
CA ILE A 735 -32.98 -13.40 42.62
C ILE A 735 -32.98 -14.33 43.83
N VAL A 736 -31.86 -14.42 44.54
CA VAL A 736 -31.71 -15.28 45.72
C VAL A 736 -32.63 -14.83 46.86
N ASP A 737 -32.78 -13.53 47.09
CA ASP A 737 -33.70 -13.03 48.12
C ASP A 737 -35.17 -13.29 47.78
N ILE A 738 -35.54 -13.14 46.51
CA ILE A 738 -36.91 -13.40 46.03
C ILE A 738 -37.24 -14.90 46.11
N LEU A 739 -36.30 -15.77 45.72
CA LEU A 739 -36.50 -17.22 45.66
C LEU A 739 -36.01 -17.95 46.91
N LYS A 740 -35.79 -17.24 48.03
CA LYS A 740 -35.14 -17.78 49.24
C LYS A 740 -35.81 -19.01 49.83
N ASP A 741 -37.14 -19.11 49.71
CA ASP A 741 -37.89 -20.24 50.24
C ASP A 741 -37.51 -21.57 49.56
N THR A 742 -37.06 -21.50 48.30
CA THR A 742 -36.58 -22.67 47.54
C THR A 742 -35.20 -23.16 48.00
N LEU A 743 -34.45 -22.35 48.74
CA LEU A 743 -33.10 -22.70 49.21
C LEU A 743 -33.11 -23.69 50.38
N ILE A 744 -34.24 -23.83 51.08
CA ILE A 744 -34.37 -24.73 52.24
C ILE A 744 -34.00 -26.17 51.88
N GLU A 745 -34.30 -26.59 50.65
CA GLU A 745 -34.01 -27.94 50.15
C GLU A 745 -32.66 -28.06 49.43
N ARG A 746 -31.88 -26.97 49.31
CA ARG A 746 -30.66 -26.88 48.51
C ARG A 746 -29.41 -26.66 49.35
N ASN A 747 -29.03 -27.68 50.13
CA ASN A 747 -27.90 -27.61 51.06
C ASN A 747 -26.56 -27.20 50.41
N THR A 748 -26.27 -27.65 49.19
CA THR A 748 -25.03 -27.30 48.47
C THR A 748 -25.00 -25.83 48.06
N THR A 749 -26.14 -25.31 47.58
CA THR A 749 -26.31 -23.88 47.27
C THR A 749 -26.20 -23.04 48.54
N MET A 750 -26.87 -23.45 49.62
CA MET A 750 -26.81 -22.78 50.92
C MET A 750 -25.37 -22.70 51.45
N LEU A 751 -24.60 -23.79 51.33
CA LEU A 751 -23.20 -23.81 51.72
C LEU A 751 -22.39 -22.81 50.88
N LEU A 752 -22.52 -22.87 49.56
CA LEU A 752 -21.84 -21.95 48.64
C LEU A 752 -22.15 -20.49 48.95
N LEU A 753 -23.41 -20.17 49.28
CA LEU A 753 -23.82 -18.82 49.66
C LEU A 753 -23.30 -18.38 51.03
N MET A 754 -22.99 -19.31 51.96
CA MET A 754 -22.34 -18.97 53.23
C MET A 754 -20.81 -18.85 53.11
N GLU A 755 -20.22 -19.53 52.13
CA GLU A 755 -18.78 -19.50 51.86
C GLU A 755 -18.35 -18.28 51.02
N CYS A 756 -19.26 -17.71 50.22
CA CYS A 756 -18.92 -16.63 49.30
C CYS A 756 -18.59 -15.29 50.00
N ASN A 757 -17.94 -14.38 49.27
CA ASN A 757 -17.55 -13.04 49.75
C ASN A 757 -18.66 -11.98 49.71
N ALA A 758 -19.85 -12.33 49.21
CA ALA A 758 -20.98 -11.41 49.14
C ALA A 758 -21.76 -11.41 50.47
N SER A 759 -21.51 -10.40 51.31
CA SER A 759 -22.07 -10.31 52.66
C SER A 759 -23.60 -10.39 52.72
N THR A 760 -24.30 -9.82 51.73
CA THR A 760 -25.77 -9.89 51.64
C THR A 760 -26.25 -11.32 51.37
N LEU A 761 -25.60 -12.04 50.45
CA LEU A 761 -25.91 -13.44 50.18
C LEU A 761 -25.64 -14.33 51.40
N ASN A 762 -24.54 -14.08 52.13
CA ASN A 762 -24.26 -14.76 53.38
C ASN A 762 -25.41 -14.56 54.39
N LYS A 763 -25.85 -13.31 54.59
CA LYS A 763 -26.94 -12.99 55.53
C LYS A 763 -28.26 -13.64 55.17
N ILE A 764 -28.60 -13.68 53.87
CA ILE A 764 -29.81 -14.38 53.39
C ILE A 764 -29.72 -15.86 53.75
N ALA A 765 -28.61 -16.53 53.40
CA ALA A 765 -28.41 -17.94 53.72
C ALA A 765 -28.43 -18.20 55.24
N GLN A 766 -27.77 -17.35 56.03
CA GLN A 766 -27.76 -17.44 57.50
C GLN A 766 -29.17 -17.34 58.09
N SER A 767 -29.96 -16.36 57.63
CA SER A 767 -31.34 -16.18 58.08
C SER A 767 -32.22 -17.39 57.74
N ILE A 768 -32.08 -17.96 56.55
CA ILE A 768 -32.82 -19.17 56.16
C ILE A 768 -32.42 -20.33 57.07
N PHE A 769 -31.11 -20.54 57.27
CA PHE A 769 -30.58 -21.61 58.12
C PHE A 769 -31.09 -21.54 59.56
N GLU A 770 -31.12 -20.36 60.17
CA GLU A 770 -31.63 -20.19 61.55
C GLU A 770 -33.11 -20.57 61.67
N ASN A 771 -33.90 -20.29 60.63
CA ASN A 771 -35.33 -20.53 60.56
C ASN A 771 -35.72 -21.92 60.00
N MET A 772 -34.76 -22.78 59.66
CA MET A 772 -35.05 -24.13 59.19
C MET A 772 -35.69 -24.99 60.28
N GLU A 773 -36.55 -25.94 59.86
CA GLU A 773 -37.04 -27.01 60.71
C GLU A 773 -35.87 -27.82 61.30
N ILE A 774 -36.04 -28.32 62.54
CA ILE A 774 -34.96 -28.89 63.35
C ILE A 774 -34.14 -29.94 62.59
N GLU A 775 -34.79 -30.90 61.93
CA GLU A 775 -34.09 -31.99 61.22
C GLU A 775 -33.23 -31.47 60.05
N LYS A 776 -33.78 -30.55 59.24
CA LYS A 776 -33.07 -29.94 58.11
C LYS A 776 -31.96 -29.02 58.57
N ARG A 777 -32.23 -28.25 59.63
CA ARG A 777 -31.26 -27.35 60.28
C ARG A 777 -30.07 -28.13 60.80
N GLU A 778 -30.29 -29.24 61.49
CA GLU A 778 -29.21 -30.06 62.02
C GLU A 778 -28.36 -30.67 60.89
N LYS A 779 -28.98 -31.11 59.80
CA LYS A 779 -28.27 -31.59 58.61
C LYS A 779 -27.41 -30.48 57.99
N MET A 780 -27.96 -29.29 57.82
CA MET A 780 -27.24 -28.15 57.27
C MET A 780 -26.12 -27.68 58.21
N HIS A 781 -26.34 -27.72 59.52
CA HIS A 781 -25.37 -27.33 60.54
C HIS A 781 -24.13 -28.24 60.51
N MET A 782 -24.34 -29.54 60.30
CA MET A 782 -23.26 -30.50 60.09
C MET A 782 -22.45 -30.18 58.83
N ILE A 783 -23.13 -29.82 57.73
CA ILE A 783 -22.48 -29.41 56.48
C ILE A 783 -21.63 -28.14 56.67
N LEU A 784 -22.11 -27.18 57.47
CA LEU A 784 -21.34 -25.96 57.79
C LEU A 784 -20.09 -26.27 58.60
N LEU A 785 -20.18 -27.16 59.58
CA LEU A 785 -19.04 -27.57 60.40
C LEU A 785 -17.98 -28.32 59.58
N ASP A 786 -18.41 -29.07 58.56
CA ASP A 786 -17.54 -29.79 57.63
C ASP A 786 -16.91 -28.89 56.55
N SER A 787 -17.34 -27.62 56.45
CA SER A 787 -16.82 -26.70 55.45
C SER A 787 -15.32 -26.48 55.66
N PRO A 788 -14.50 -26.48 54.59
CA PRO A 788 -13.11 -26.08 54.67
C PRO A 788 -12.93 -24.55 54.82
N VAL A 789 -14.00 -23.75 54.63
CA VAL A 789 -13.93 -22.29 54.63
C VAL A 789 -14.18 -21.74 56.03
N GLU A 790 -13.22 -20.96 56.53
CA GLU A 790 -13.21 -20.44 57.90
C GLU A 790 -14.51 -19.80 58.36
N ARG A 791 -15.08 -18.89 57.55
CA ARG A 791 -16.33 -18.21 57.93
C ARG A 791 -17.50 -19.17 58.12
N ALA A 792 -17.58 -20.24 57.31
CA ALA A 792 -18.70 -21.15 57.33
C ALA A 792 -18.64 -22.07 58.55
N TYR A 793 -17.48 -22.68 58.83
CA TYR A 793 -17.36 -23.52 60.03
C TYR A 793 -17.34 -22.70 61.33
N GLN A 794 -16.79 -21.48 61.34
CA GLN A 794 -16.85 -20.60 62.52
C GLN A 794 -18.28 -20.19 62.85
N TYR A 795 -19.07 -19.84 61.83
CA TYR A 795 -20.50 -19.58 62.00
C TYR A 795 -21.25 -20.82 62.52
N GLY A 796 -20.90 -22.00 62.00
CA GLY A 796 -21.37 -23.29 62.54
C GLY A 796 -21.04 -23.48 64.02
N LEU A 797 -19.78 -23.26 64.44
CA LEU A 797 -19.38 -23.36 65.85
C LEU A 797 -20.13 -22.37 66.74
N GLN A 798 -20.26 -21.12 66.28
CA GLN A 798 -21.02 -20.07 66.98
C GLN A 798 -22.46 -20.51 67.25
N LYS A 799 -23.16 -21.05 66.24
CA LYS A 799 -24.55 -21.52 66.41
C LYS A 799 -24.66 -22.77 67.25
N LEU A 800 -23.64 -23.61 67.28
CA LEU A 800 -23.61 -24.78 68.14
C LEU A 800 -23.50 -24.35 69.62
N GLU A 801 -22.68 -23.35 69.92
CA GLU A 801 -22.61 -22.74 71.25
C GLU A 801 -23.94 -22.06 71.61
N GLU A 802 -24.49 -21.24 70.72
CA GLU A 802 -25.73 -20.47 70.95
C GLU A 802 -26.94 -21.37 71.22
N TRP A 803 -27.09 -22.47 70.48
CA TRP A 803 -28.28 -23.32 70.56
C TRP A 803 -28.17 -24.46 71.57
N TYR A 804 -26.96 -24.96 71.83
CA TYR A 804 -26.76 -26.16 72.64
C TYR A 804 -25.87 -25.94 73.87
N GLY A 805 -25.09 -24.85 73.93
CA GLY A 805 -24.20 -24.53 75.04
C GLY A 805 -23.27 -25.69 75.38
N ASP A 806 -23.33 -26.18 76.62
CA ASP A 806 -22.53 -27.32 77.08
C ASP A 806 -23.16 -28.70 76.78
N LYS A 807 -24.33 -28.75 76.13
CA LYS A 807 -25.07 -29.98 75.80
C LYS A 807 -25.09 -30.27 74.30
N THR A 808 -23.92 -30.34 73.68
CA THR A 808 -23.77 -30.68 72.25
C THR A 808 -24.38 -32.05 71.92
N PRO A 809 -25.28 -32.15 70.94
CA PRO A 809 -25.86 -33.44 70.56
C PRO A 809 -24.79 -34.40 70.02
N GLN A 810 -24.93 -35.68 70.37
CA GLN A 810 -23.94 -36.73 70.11
C GLN A 810 -23.51 -36.84 68.64
N LYS A 811 -24.44 -36.63 67.70
CA LYS A 811 -24.17 -36.66 66.25
C LYS A 811 -23.15 -35.61 65.79
N PHE A 812 -23.16 -34.42 66.40
CA PHE A 812 -22.19 -33.37 66.09
C PHE A 812 -20.82 -33.72 66.66
N VAL A 813 -20.77 -34.29 67.87
CA VAL A 813 -19.51 -34.72 68.51
C VAL A 813 -18.78 -35.75 67.65
N PHE A 814 -19.48 -36.79 67.19
CA PHE A 814 -18.86 -37.80 66.32
C PHE A 814 -18.27 -37.19 65.05
N ARG A 815 -18.99 -36.25 64.43
CA ARG A 815 -18.51 -35.58 63.21
C ARG A 815 -17.31 -34.68 63.45
N MET A 816 -17.33 -33.92 64.54
CA MET A 816 -16.26 -32.99 64.91
C MET A 816 -14.96 -33.72 65.31
N LEU A 817 -15.05 -34.95 65.82
CA LEU A 817 -13.87 -35.78 66.13
C LEU A 817 -13.06 -36.13 64.88
N GLU A 818 -13.76 -36.38 63.78
CA GLU A 818 -13.17 -36.74 62.50
C GLU A 818 -12.75 -35.51 61.67
N HIS A 819 -13.14 -34.31 62.08
CA HIS A 819 -12.91 -33.07 61.33
C HIS A 819 -11.43 -32.66 61.28
N PRO A 820 -10.84 -32.25 60.14
CA PRO A 820 -9.40 -31.94 60.07
C PRO A 820 -9.01 -30.59 60.70
N CYS A 821 -9.94 -29.64 60.87
CA CYS A 821 -9.63 -28.28 61.36
C CYS A 821 -9.33 -28.23 62.87
N ILE A 822 -8.23 -27.56 63.24
CA ILE A 822 -7.79 -27.39 64.63
C ILE A 822 -8.83 -26.62 65.46
N ALA A 823 -9.43 -25.56 64.93
CA ALA A 823 -10.41 -24.74 65.66
C ALA A 823 -11.63 -25.56 66.09
N VAL A 824 -12.15 -26.40 65.18
CA VAL A 824 -13.27 -27.33 65.45
C VAL A 824 -12.89 -28.35 66.51
N LYS A 825 -11.67 -28.92 66.44
CA LYS A 825 -11.18 -29.87 67.45
C LYS A 825 -10.94 -29.24 68.81
N SER A 826 -10.42 -28.01 68.85
CA SER A 826 -10.19 -27.26 70.08
C SER A 826 -11.50 -26.94 70.78
N TYR A 827 -12.51 -26.47 70.04
CA TYR A 827 -13.85 -26.26 70.57
C TYR A 827 -14.43 -27.56 71.15
N LEU A 828 -14.30 -28.68 70.43
CA LEU A 828 -14.78 -29.96 70.93
C LEU A 828 -14.03 -30.41 72.19
N SER A 829 -12.71 -30.26 72.24
CA SER A 829 -11.89 -30.65 73.39
C SER A 829 -12.34 -29.91 74.66
N GLU A 830 -12.60 -28.61 74.58
CA GLU A 830 -13.11 -27.82 75.70
C GLU A 830 -14.46 -28.35 76.19
N LYS A 831 -15.38 -28.66 75.26
CA LYS A 831 -16.71 -29.18 75.60
C LYS A 831 -16.64 -30.57 76.25
N MET A 832 -15.73 -31.42 75.79
CA MET A 832 -15.51 -32.75 76.36
C MET A 832 -14.86 -32.70 77.73
N GLU A 833 -13.92 -31.79 77.98
CA GLU A 833 -13.35 -31.55 79.31
C GLU A 833 -14.43 -31.15 80.32
N LYS A 834 -15.31 -30.20 79.99
CA LYS A 834 -16.45 -29.83 80.85
C LYS A 834 -17.41 -30.99 81.07
N ALA A 835 -17.72 -31.78 80.03
CA ALA A 835 -18.58 -32.95 80.18
C ALA A 835 -17.98 -34.01 81.11
N PHE A 836 -16.66 -34.16 81.14
CA PHE A 836 -15.96 -35.15 81.95
C PHE A 836 -15.76 -34.71 83.42
N GLU A 837 -16.12 -33.49 83.80
CA GLU A 837 -16.22 -33.12 85.23
C GLU A 837 -17.37 -33.87 85.93
N HIS A 838 -18.36 -34.38 85.19
CA HIS A 838 -19.53 -35.11 85.68
C HIS A 838 -19.67 -36.48 85.02
N LEU A 839 -18.65 -37.34 85.19
CA LEU A 839 -18.54 -38.66 84.54
C LEU A 839 -19.76 -39.57 84.75
N GLU A 840 -20.49 -39.42 85.85
CA GLU A 840 -21.70 -40.21 86.13
C GLU A 840 -22.86 -39.93 85.18
N LYS A 841 -22.81 -38.83 84.42
CA LYS A 841 -23.84 -38.42 83.44
C LYS A 841 -23.38 -38.56 81.98
N VAL A 842 -22.13 -38.95 81.75
CA VAL A 842 -21.56 -39.08 80.40
C VAL A 842 -22.03 -40.39 79.76
N GLN A 843 -22.44 -40.34 78.49
CA GLN A 843 -22.83 -41.53 77.75
C GLN A 843 -21.60 -42.45 77.57
N PRO A 844 -21.64 -43.72 78.04
CA PRO A 844 -20.43 -44.54 78.14
C PRO A 844 -19.75 -44.81 76.80
N ASP A 845 -20.53 -45.02 75.72
CA ASP A 845 -19.96 -45.30 74.40
C ASP A 845 -19.26 -44.08 73.78
N LEU A 846 -19.81 -42.88 73.98
CA LEU A 846 -19.19 -41.62 73.54
C LEU A 846 -17.87 -41.37 74.26
N TYR A 847 -17.82 -41.64 75.58
CA TYR A 847 -16.58 -41.56 76.36
C TYR A 847 -15.54 -42.53 75.81
N ILE A 848 -15.91 -43.80 75.59
CA ILE A 848 -15.01 -44.81 75.02
C ILE A 848 -14.51 -44.40 73.64
N TYR A 849 -15.39 -43.90 72.77
CA TYR A 849 -15.01 -43.45 71.43
C TYR A 849 -14.04 -42.26 71.48
N TYR A 850 -14.27 -41.27 72.34
CA TYR A 850 -13.36 -40.15 72.56
C TYR A 850 -12.00 -40.59 73.11
N VAL A 851 -12.01 -41.50 74.09
CA VAL A 851 -10.81 -42.11 74.68
C VAL A 851 -9.99 -42.82 73.61
N LYS A 852 -10.62 -43.69 72.80
CA LYS A 852 -9.94 -44.36 71.68
C LYS A 852 -9.34 -43.32 70.73
N THR A 853 -10.16 -42.38 70.26
CA THR A 853 -9.74 -41.37 69.29
C THR A 853 -8.55 -40.53 69.80
N LEU A 854 -8.51 -40.14 71.07
CA LEU A 854 -7.39 -39.37 71.60
C LEU A 854 -6.16 -40.21 71.97
N LEU A 855 -6.35 -41.35 72.64
CA LEU A 855 -5.22 -42.11 73.16
C LEU A 855 -4.40 -42.78 72.05
N TYR A 856 -5.03 -43.17 70.94
CA TYR A 856 -4.36 -43.76 69.78
C TYR A 856 -3.64 -42.74 68.87
N LEU A 857 -3.82 -41.42 69.08
CA LEU A 857 -3.07 -40.40 68.30
C LEU A 857 -1.58 -40.35 68.68
N PRO A 858 -0.67 -39.91 67.79
CA PRO A 858 0.74 -39.67 68.12
C PRO A 858 0.94 -38.59 69.22
N ASN A 859 2.11 -38.57 69.89
CA ASN A 859 2.43 -37.76 71.10
C ASN A 859 2.21 -36.23 71.07
N LYS A 860 1.69 -35.64 70.00
CA LYS A 860 1.44 -34.18 69.89
C LYS A 860 0.27 -33.67 70.77
N ALA A 861 -0.51 -34.56 71.42
CA ALA A 861 -1.67 -34.20 72.27
C ALA A 861 -1.47 -34.55 73.77
N ALA A 862 -0.25 -34.40 74.30
CA ALA A 862 0.12 -34.90 75.64
C ALA A 862 -0.78 -34.41 76.79
N LYS A 863 -1.22 -33.15 76.81
CA LYS A 863 -2.08 -32.59 77.87
C LYS A 863 -3.48 -33.21 77.91
N SER A 864 -4.14 -33.33 76.75
CA SER A 864 -5.48 -33.94 76.66
C SER A 864 -5.44 -35.44 76.94
N LYS A 865 -4.35 -36.13 76.58
CA LYS A 865 -4.14 -37.53 76.97
C LYS A 865 -3.99 -37.68 78.49
N ASP A 866 -3.24 -36.80 79.12
CA ASP A 866 -3.01 -36.83 80.58
C ASP A 866 -4.31 -36.60 81.35
N TYR A 867 -5.13 -35.65 80.89
CA TYR A 867 -6.47 -35.44 81.41
C TYR A 867 -7.32 -36.71 81.26
N VAL A 868 -7.38 -37.29 80.05
CA VAL A 868 -8.17 -38.52 79.80
C VAL A 868 -7.67 -39.70 80.65
N TYR A 869 -6.36 -39.92 80.80
CA TYR A 869 -5.83 -40.96 81.68
C TYR A 869 -6.27 -40.75 83.13
N SER A 870 -6.34 -39.50 83.61
CA SER A 870 -6.79 -39.19 84.97
C SER A 870 -8.28 -39.44 85.21
N THR A 871 -9.13 -39.32 84.18
CA THR A 871 -10.58 -39.53 84.30
C THR A 871 -11.00 -41.00 84.16
N ILE A 872 -10.16 -41.84 83.55
CA ILE A 872 -10.46 -43.25 83.27
C ILE A 872 -10.81 -44.09 84.53
N PRO A 873 -10.04 -44.07 85.64
CA PRO A 873 -10.38 -44.86 86.83
C PRO A 873 -11.75 -44.49 87.40
N THR A 874 -12.05 -43.19 87.47
CA THR A 874 -13.34 -42.67 87.96
C THR A 874 -14.49 -43.05 87.03
N PHE A 875 -14.27 -43.02 85.70
CA PHE A 875 -15.27 -43.47 84.72
C PHE A 875 -15.59 -44.97 84.87
N VAL A 876 -14.58 -45.82 85.03
CA VAL A 876 -14.78 -47.27 85.20
C VAL A 876 -15.56 -47.59 86.48
N LYS A 877 -15.37 -46.80 87.54
CA LYS A 877 -16.15 -46.92 88.80
C LYS A 877 -17.64 -46.66 88.59
N TYR A 878 -18.01 -45.68 87.78
CA TYR A 878 -19.41 -45.36 87.48
C TYR A 878 -20.00 -46.23 86.36
N CYS A 879 -19.16 -46.78 85.46
CA CYS A 879 -19.57 -47.63 84.35
C CYS A 879 -18.81 -48.98 84.32
N PRO A 880 -19.02 -49.89 85.30
CA PRO A 880 -18.29 -51.16 85.40
C PRO A 880 -18.41 -52.05 84.16
N GLN A 881 -19.55 -51.98 83.47
CA GLN A 881 -19.83 -52.72 82.23
C GLN A 881 -18.84 -52.41 81.09
N LYS A 882 -18.15 -51.27 81.12
CA LYS A 882 -17.13 -50.87 80.13
C LYS A 882 -15.70 -51.16 80.57
N LYS A 883 -15.49 -51.70 81.79
CA LYS A 883 -14.16 -52.00 82.37
C LYS A 883 -13.29 -52.82 81.43
N LYS A 884 -13.80 -53.94 80.91
CA LYS A 884 -13.06 -54.84 80.03
C LYS A 884 -12.65 -54.18 78.71
N GLU A 885 -13.46 -53.25 78.20
CA GLU A 885 -13.16 -52.52 76.96
C GLU A 885 -12.05 -51.47 77.19
N ILE A 886 -12.09 -50.72 78.30
CA ILE A 886 -11.03 -49.79 78.73
C ILE A 886 -9.72 -50.55 78.97
N GLU A 887 -9.78 -51.68 79.67
CA GLU A 887 -8.62 -52.52 79.97
C GLU A 887 -7.91 -52.97 78.70
N ASN A 888 -8.67 -53.43 77.70
CA ASN A 888 -8.11 -53.81 76.41
C ASN A 888 -7.44 -52.63 75.70
N ILE A 889 -8.05 -51.44 75.70
CA ILE A 889 -7.46 -50.23 75.10
C ILE A 889 -6.14 -49.86 75.81
N LEU A 890 -6.12 -49.89 77.15
CA LEU A 890 -4.94 -49.55 77.95
C LEU A 890 -3.82 -50.57 77.78
N LEU A 891 -4.13 -51.87 77.71
CA LEU A 891 -3.15 -52.94 77.46
C LEU A 891 -2.58 -52.86 76.05
N ASP A 892 -3.43 -52.60 75.06
CA ASP A 892 -3.00 -52.41 73.67
C ASP A 892 -2.02 -51.24 73.56
N ILE A 893 -2.34 -50.08 74.14
CA ILE A 893 -1.41 -48.93 74.22
C ILE A 893 -0.18 -49.23 75.08
N GLY A 894 -0.35 -49.94 76.19
CA GLY A 894 0.70 -50.40 77.11
C GLY A 894 1.73 -51.31 76.44
N SER A 895 1.34 -52.02 75.39
CA SER A 895 2.21 -52.89 74.59
C SER A 895 2.97 -52.16 73.48
N THR A 896 2.74 -50.85 73.29
CA THR A 896 3.38 -50.06 72.23
C THR A 896 4.81 -49.64 72.59
N ASN A 897 5.63 -49.37 71.57
CA ASN A 897 7.02 -48.90 71.74
C ASN A 897 7.14 -47.41 72.17
N VAL A 898 6.02 -46.71 72.42
CA VAL A 898 6.03 -45.30 72.85
C VAL A 898 6.07 -45.24 74.38
N LYS A 899 7.30 -45.24 74.94
CA LYS A 899 7.58 -45.42 76.38
C LYS A 899 6.66 -44.62 77.33
N ILE A 900 6.44 -43.32 77.06
CA ILE A 900 5.62 -42.45 77.91
C ILE A 900 4.14 -42.83 77.90
N ASN A 901 3.58 -43.19 76.73
CA ASN A 901 2.17 -43.60 76.64
C ASN A 901 1.98 -45.02 77.20
N ALA A 902 2.94 -45.91 76.95
CA ALA A 902 2.92 -47.26 77.49
C ALA A 902 2.96 -47.26 79.03
N GLU A 903 3.84 -46.46 79.63
CA GLU A 903 3.94 -46.30 81.07
C GLU A 903 2.64 -45.75 81.68
N LYS A 904 2.10 -44.66 81.14
CA LYS A 904 0.84 -44.06 81.62
C LYS A 904 -0.37 -45.00 81.48
N ALA A 905 -0.45 -45.72 80.37
CA ALA A 905 -1.54 -46.69 80.14
C ALA A 905 -1.46 -47.87 81.12
N LEU A 906 -0.26 -48.41 81.37
CA LEU A 906 -0.04 -49.50 82.33
C LEU A 906 -0.25 -49.06 83.78
N VAL A 907 0.14 -47.83 84.15
CA VAL A 907 -0.13 -47.24 85.47
C VAL A 907 -1.64 -47.09 85.68
N THR A 908 -2.35 -46.53 84.70
CA THR A 908 -3.82 -46.38 84.76
C THR A 908 -4.52 -47.75 84.81
N PHE A 909 -4.04 -48.74 84.06
CA PHE A 909 -4.53 -50.12 84.11
C PHE A 909 -4.34 -50.75 85.50
N ALA A 910 -3.15 -50.63 86.08
CA ALA A 910 -2.86 -51.11 87.42
C ALA A 910 -3.72 -50.43 88.50
N GLN A 911 -3.99 -49.13 88.33
CA GLN A 911 -4.86 -48.37 89.22
C GLN A 911 -6.31 -48.87 89.16
N ILE A 912 -6.85 -49.14 87.96
CA ILE A 912 -8.16 -49.77 87.79
C ILE A 912 -8.20 -51.14 88.49
N GLN A 913 -7.19 -52.00 88.32
CA GLN A 913 -7.18 -53.33 88.97
C GLN A 913 -7.17 -53.28 90.51
N LYS A 914 -6.63 -52.20 91.08
CA LYS A 914 -6.47 -52.04 92.54
C LYS A 914 -7.66 -51.34 93.20
N GLU A 915 -8.26 -50.35 92.53
CA GLU A 915 -9.21 -49.40 93.14
C GLU A 915 -10.68 -49.59 92.70
N VAL A 916 -10.95 -50.38 91.65
CA VAL A 916 -12.29 -50.60 91.05
C VAL A 916 -12.50 -52.07 90.72
#